data_AF-A0A7H9B8C7-F1
#
_entry.id   AF-A0A7H9B8C7-F1
#
_cell.length_a   1.000
_cell.length_b   1.000
_cell.length_c   1.000
_cell.angle_alpha   90.00
_cell.angle_beta   90.00
_cell.angle_gamma   90.00
#
_symmetry.space_group_name_H-M   'P 1'
#
loop_
_entity.id
_entity.type
_entity.pdbx_description
1 polymer ?
#
loop_
_entity_poly.entity_id
_entity_poly.type
_entity_poly.pdbx_seq_one_letter_code
_entity_poly.pdbx_strand_id
1 'polypeptide(L)'
;MLRSSLGLLRTYATRTELSKIRNIGIIAHIDAGKTTTTERMLYYSGKINRIGNVDQGDTITDFLPQEKSRGITIQSAAISFKWQKEFKINLIDTPGHADFTFEVIRALKVLDGCVTILDAVAGVEAQTEKVWRQSKTLPKICFINKMDRMGAGYSRTVKELIVKMKTRVALINAPFFKHDPKTQEQIFEGVIDVVNMKTLKWSLEDPDKIEVSDIEKSNEQIFEQLTSCRASLIETLGEYDEELVEHFLDEAEGDYLKIPAAFLKGSIRKATLNRFVTPILCGASFKNIGVQPLLDAIVDYLPSPIEVPYPELNDSNLPITIDSKNGALINRNRNLCVSLAFKVITDPIRGIMVFIRVYSGILNSGSTVFNSTTGEKFKIGKLVLMHADVHEEVNSLHTGEIGVMTGSSIAQRISTGDTVISHSLKKDGLKSLDRKKELPLKINPITVPPPVFSVTIEPRTLGNRSSMEDSLNTLVTEDPSLQITKDEETGQTILSGMGELHLEIAKYKLINELHAAVEIGKVRVSNKETLMESTSSNTISTDAGLRFTISVIPISERPPLPNENWISLGSDNNYLIMEQHEIYDPVKNWKFQMPYGALVNALTSSSIVALYKGGKVAGYPLYDCAVKVHGNWELPLDIQNPTEILSLSRSLVLKVLSSLEETNFAVLEPVMSLEVIVAQKDMGAVLQDLTGARDANILSIDDEHELNGSATGDSNIEFLSVAQNQFLPPDMTMKIAELGNEGGHMKVIRARVPLKSMVAYTNKFRSLTQGRGSFHMAYYGMGKVGND
;
A
#
# COMPACT_ATOMS: atom_id res chain seq x y z
N MET A 1 1.76 47.88 41.91
CA MET A 1 1.30 48.36 40.58
C MET A 1 2.15 47.67 39.52
N LEU A 2 1.54 47.31 38.38
CA LEU A 2 2.12 46.63 37.21
C LEU A 2 2.17 45.08 37.25
N ARG A 3 1.00 44.48 37.47
CA ARG A 3 0.56 43.28 36.74
C ARG A 3 -0.26 43.77 35.54
N SER A 4 0.33 43.95 34.36
CA SER A 4 -0.39 44.09 33.08
C SER A 4 0.57 44.36 31.90
N SER A 5 1.14 43.32 31.28
CA SER A 5 1.67 43.42 29.89
C SER A 5 2.16 42.09 29.26
N LEU A 6 1.89 40.93 29.85
CA LEU A 6 2.15 39.62 29.21
C LEU A 6 0.86 39.04 28.62
N GLY A 7 0.31 39.77 27.66
CA GLY A 7 -0.79 39.36 26.79
C GLY A 7 -0.34 39.37 25.33
N LEU A 8 0.83 38.83 25.04
CA LEU A 8 1.25 38.56 23.67
C LEU A 8 0.56 37.26 23.24
N LEU A 9 -0.51 37.42 22.45
CA LEU A 9 -1.12 36.39 21.62
C LEU A 9 -0.02 35.49 21.04
N ARG A 10 0.00 34.21 21.44
CA ARG A 10 0.71 33.14 20.74
C ARG A 10 0.14 33.01 19.33
N THR A 11 0.55 33.88 18.44
CA THR A 11 0.43 33.68 17.00
C THR A 11 1.64 32.84 16.60
N TYR A 12 1.51 31.52 16.76
CA TYR A 12 2.39 30.60 16.05
C TYR A 12 2.09 30.83 14.56
N ALA A 13 2.96 31.58 13.87
CA ALA A 13 2.94 31.63 12.43
C ALA A 13 3.21 30.20 11.93
N THR A 14 2.15 29.50 11.56
CA THR A 14 2.04 28.13 11.08
C THR A 14 2.61 27.97 9.66
N ARG A 15 3.80 28.50 9.40
CA ARG A 15 4.41 28.41 8.07
C ARG A 15 5.75 27.68 8.15
N THR A 16 5.70 26.38 7.96
CA THR A 16 6.91 25.60 7.63
C THR A 16 7.19 25.76 6.15
N GLU A 17 8.44 26.03 5.79
CA GLU A 17 8.86 26.07 4.38
C GLU A 17 8.72 24.67 3.76
N LEU A 18 8.33 24.59 2.48
CA LEU A 18 8.14 23.29 1.81
C LEU A 18 9.40 22.41 1.87
N SER A 19 10.59 23.01 1.75
CA SER A 19 11.89 22.33 1.85
C SER A 19 12.13 21.66 3.21
N LYS A 20 11.42 22.11 4.25
CA LYS A 20 11.51 21.60 5.64
C LYS A 20 10.36 20.66 6.01
N ILE A 21 9.52 20.28 5.05
CA ILE A 21 8.48 19.25 5.24
C ILE A 21 9.05 17.90 4.83
N ARG A 22 8.71 16.84 5.58
CA ARG A 22 8.97 15.44 5.24
C ARG A 22 7.66 14.67 5.38
N ASN A 23 7.13 14.14 4.27
CA ASN A 23 5.97 13.24 4.29
C ASN A 23 6.48 11.81 4.20
N ILE A 24 6.45 11.08 5.31
CA ILE A 24 7.06 9.74 5.40
C ILE A 24 6.05 8.69 5.86
N GLY A 25 6.21 7.47 5.38
CA GLY A 25 5.51 6.32 5.94
C GLY A 25 6.45 5.30 6.53
N ILE A 26 5.98 4.57 7.54
CA ILE A 26 6.73 3.44 8.09
C ILE A 26 6.19 2.14 7.50
N ILE A 27 7.07 1.35 6.91
CA ILE A 27 6.79 0.01 6.37
C ILE A 27 7.47 -1.00 7.28
N ALA A 28 6.75 -2.00 7.77
CA ALA A 28 7.35 -3.09 8.53
C ALA A 28 6.47 -4.35 8.47
N HIS A 29 7.08 -5.52 8.72
CA HIS A 29 6.30 -6.72 8.98
C HIS A 29 5.62 -6.67 10.36
N ILE A 30 4.72 -7.63 10.61
CA ILE A 30 4.08 -7.84 11.90
C ILE A 30 5.18 -8.06 12.96
N ASP A 31 5.03 -7.44 14.12
CA ASP A 31 5.97 -7.50 15.24
C ASP A 31 7.39 -6.98 14.97
N ALA A 32 7.73 -6.41 13.82
CA ALA A 32 9.05 -5.81 13.57
C ALA A 32 9.35 -4.56 14.44
N GLY A 33 8.39 -4.12 15.26
CA GLY A 33 8.52 -3.00 16.18
C GLY A 33 8.19 -1.64 15.56
N LYS A 34 7.29 -1.62 14.56
CA LYS A 34 6.81 -0.42 13.87
C LYS A 34 6.20 0.60 14.83
N THR A 35 5.12 0.22 15.50
CA THR A 35 4.39 1.04 16.48
C THR A 35 5.32 1.49 17.61
N THR A 36 6.17 0.59 18.13
CA THR A 36 7.16 0.93 19.16
C THR A 36 8.10 2.03 18.69
N THR A 37 8.57 1.96 17.43
CA THR A 37 9.45 2.98 16.85
C THR A 37 8.72 4.29 16.65
N THR A 38 7.47 4.26 16.15
CA THR A 38 6.60 5.43 16.02
C THR A 38 6.42 6.14 17.37
N GLU A 39 6.09 5.41 18.43
CA GLU A 39 5.95 5.94 19.78
C GLU A 39 7.23 6.63 20.27
N ARG A 40 8.41 6.01 20.06
CA ARG A 40 9.68 6.63 20.42
C ARG A 40 9.94 7.91 19.62
N MET A 41 9.60 7.93 18.32
CA MET A 41 9.70 9.15 17.51
C MET A 41 8.86 10.29 18.08
N LEU A 42 7.62 10.00 18.49
CA LEU A 42 6.72 10.98 19.10
C LEU A 42 7.26 11.47 20.45
N TYR A 43 7.81 10.58 21.29
CA TYR A 43 8.39 10.95 22.57
C TYR A 43 9.57 11.89 22.40
N TYR A 44 10.54 11.52 21.55
CA TYR A 44 11.73 12.35 21.33
C TYR A 44 11.42 13.67 20.63
N SER A 45 10.35 13.73 19.83
CA SER A 45 9.87 15.02 19.29
C SER A 45 9.30 15.97 20.35
N GLY A 46 9.12 15.50 21.58
CA GLY A 46 8.48 16.24 22.69
C GLY A 46 6.97 16.33 22.56
N LYS A 47 6.36 15.52 21.67
CA LYS A 47 4.90 15.53 21.46
C LYS A 47 4.17 14.77 22.57
N ILE A 48 4.79 13.73 23.11
CA ILE A 48 4.24 12.88 24.18
C ILE A 48 5.22 12.91 25.35
N ASN A 49 4.70 13.02 26.57
CA ASN A 49 5.53 13.15 27.78
C ASN A 49 5.85 11.80 28.43
N ARG A 50 5.17 10.74 28.02
CA ARG A 50 5.35 9.37 28.51
C ARG A 50 5.34 8.43 27.33
N ILE A 51 6.14 7.38 27.41
CA ILE A 51 6.24 6.39 26.36
C ILE A 51 5.25 5.26 26.60
N GLY A 52 4.39 5.00 25.60
CA GLY A 52 3.45 3.88 25.61
C GLY A 52 4.14 2.54 25.32
N ASN A 53 3.49 1.44 25.70
CA ASN A 53 3.90 0.07 25.35
C ASN A 53 2.75 -0.66 24.66
N VAL A 54 3.06 -1.34 23.54
CA VAL A 54 2.10 -2.11 22.73
C VAL A 54 1.50 -3.25 23.56
N ASP A 55 2.33 -3.97 24.32
CA ASP A 55 1.88 -5.09 25.16
C ASP A 55 0.91 -4.67 26.27
N GLN A 56 0.95 -3.39 26.65
CA GLN A 56 0.07 -2.81 27.66
C GLN A 56 -1.15 -2.10 27.04
N GLY A 57 -1.22 -1.98 25.71
CA GLY A 57 -2.28 -1.27 25.00
C GLY A 57 -2.27 0.25 25.22
N ASP A 58 -1.14 0.80 25.69
CA ASP A 58 -0.99 2.21 26.09
C ASP A 58 -0.45 3.11 24.96
N THR A 59 -0.30 2.57 23.75
CA THR A 59 0.15 3.32 22.57
C THR A 59 -0.93 4.28 22.08
N ILE A 60 -0.48 5.41 21.52
CA ILE A 60 -1.31 6.49 20.97
C ILE A 60 -1.70 6.18 19.53
N THR A 61 -0.85 5.48 18.79
CA THR A 61 -1.07 5.19 17.37
C THR A 61 -2.08 4.07 17.11
N ASP A 62 -2.29 3.19 18.08
CA ASP A 62 -3.27 2.09 18.01
C ASP A 62 -4.59 2.56 18.64
N PHE A 63 -5.45 3.17 17.83
CA PHE A 63 -6.71 3.78 18.27
C PHE A 63 -7.80 2.74 18.57
N LEU A 64 -7.81 1.62 17.84
CA LEU A 64 -8.88 0.63 17.94
C LEU A 64 -8.63 -0.35 19.10
N PRO A 65 -9.67 -0.74 19.85
CA PRO A 65 -9.55 -1.82 20.85
C PRO A 65 -9.04 -3.15 20.27
N GLN A 66 -9.33 -3.42 18.98
CA GLN A 66 -8.81 -4.58 18.23
C GLN A 66 -7.30 -4.49 18.03
N GLU A 67 -6.78 -3.29 17.75
CA GLU A 67 -5.34 -3.08 17.58
C GLU A 67 -4.63 -3.34 18.90
N LYS A 68 -5.15 -2.77 19.99
CA LYS A 68 -4.60 -2.96 21.35
C LYS A 68 -4.66 -4.42 21.82
N SER A 69 -5.78 -5.10 21.59
CA SER A 69 -5.95 -6.50 22.04
C SER A 69 -5.13 -7.50 21.23
N ARG A 70 -4.89 -7.23 19.94
CA ARG A 70 -4.15 -8.13 19.03
C ARG A 70 -2.68 -7.73 18.83
N GLY A 71 -2.28 -6.54 19.28
CA GLY A 71 -0.92 -6.02 19.12
C GLY A 71 -0.53 -5.68 17.67
N ILE A 72 -1.52 -5.42 16.80
CA ILE A 72 -1.31 -5.15 15.37
C ILE A 72 -1.87 -3.80 14.98
N THR A 73 -1.22 -3.11 14.04
CA THR A 73 -1.78 -1.90 13.39
C THR A 73 -2.76 -2.32 12.31
N ILE A 74 -4.01 -1.87 12.43
CA ILE A 74 -5.09 -2.14 11.47
C ILE A 74 -5.28 -0.92 10.59
N GLN A 75 -5.47 0.27 11.16
CA GLN A 75 -5.68 1.51 10.41
C GLN A 75 -4.42 2.36 10.33
N SER A 76 -4.25 3.06 9.20
CA SER A 76 -3.09 3.96 9.09
C SER A 76 -3.24 5.22 9.95
N ALA A 77 -2.33 5.48 10.88
CA ALA A 77 -2.33 6.70 11.70
C ALA A 77 -1.56 7.82 11.00
N ALA A 78 -2.17 8.99 10.80
CA ALA A 78 -1.50 10.17 10.25
C ALA A 78 -1.18 11.17 11.37
N ILE A 79 0.12 11.36 11.66
CA ILE A 79 0.59 12.15 12.81
C ILE A 79 1.63 13.16 12.34
N SER A 80 1.46 14.41 12.74
CA SER A 80 2.42 15.49 12.45
C SER A 80 3.19 15.90 13.71
N PHE A 81 4.50 16.00 13.61
CA PHE A 81 5.37 16.48 14.69
C PHE A 81 6.59 17.26 14.15
N LYS A 82 7.30 17.94 15.05
CA LYS A 82 8.50 18.71 14.68
C LYS A 82 9.77 18.01 15.15
N TRP A 83 10.81 18.06 14.32
CA TRP A 83 12.16 17.60 14.68
C TRP A 83 13.17 18.74 14.49
N GLN A 84 14.17 18.81 15.38
CA GLN A 84 15.17 19.90 15.43
C GLN A 84 14.56 21.32 15.42
N LYS A 85 13.31 21.48 15.91
CA LYS A 85 12.49 22.71 15.92
C LYS A 85 12.12 23.30 14.55
N GLU A 86 12.83 22.95 13.48
CA GLU A 86 12.66 23.51 12.14
C GLU A 86 11.88 22.61 11.18
N PHE A 87 12.08 21.30 11.25
CA PHE A 87 11.51 20.35 10.30
C PHE A 87 10.15 19.85 10.76
N LYS A 88 9.18 19.79 9.84
CA LYS A 88 7.86 19.21 10.07
C LYS A 88 7.82 17.83 9.42
N ILE A 89 7.68 16.80 10.24
CA ILE A 89 7.54 15.42 9.80
C ILE A 89 6.06 15.06 9.88
N ASN A 90 5.49 14.69 8.75
CA ASN A 90 4.15 14.11 8.66
C ASN A 90 4.35 12.60 8.45
N LEU A 91 4.05 11.83 9.49
CA LEU A 91 4.21 10.39 9.55
C LEU A 91 2.87 9.70 9.24
N ILE A 92 2.87 8.74 8.32
CA ILE A 92 1.78 7.80 8.13
C ILE A 92 2.25 6.42 8.59
N ASP A 93 1.72 5.95 9.71
CA ASP A 93 2.01 4.61 10.20
C ASP A 93 1.18 3.59 9.40
N THR A 94 1.80 2.66 8.67
CA THR A 94 1.07 1.76 7.75
C THR A 94 0.87 0.36 8.35
N PRO A 95 -0.23 -0.34 8.06
CA PRO A 95 -0.45 -1.71 8.54
C PRO A 95 0.63 -2.68 8.06
N GLY A 96 1.04 -3.61 8.93
CA GLY A 96 2.04 -4.65 8.59
C GLY A 96 1.43 -5.97 8.10
N HIS A 97 0.11 -6.14 8.25
CA HIS A 97 -0.61 -7.37 7.93
C HIS A 97 -1.05 -7.41 6.46
N ALA A 98 -1.05 -8.60 5.85
CA ALA A 98 -1.38 -8.79 4.43
C ALA A 98 -2.81 -8.39 4.07
N ASP A 99 -3.79 -8.67 4.93
CA ASP A 99 -5.20 -8.31 4.72
C ASP A 99 -5.47 -6.81 4.53
N PHE A 100 -4.57 -5.93 5.00
CA PHE A 100 -4.67 -4.46 4.82
C PHE A 100 -3.74 -3.93 3.73
N THR A 101 -3.42 -4.76 2.72
CA THR A 101 -2.55 -4.35 1.60
C THR A 101 -3.11 -3.12 0.88
N PHE A 102 -4.44 -2.99 0.74
CA PHE A 102 -5.05 -1.81 0.13
C PHE A 102 -4.75 -0.53 0.92
N GLU A 103 -4.73 -0.62 2.25
CA GLU A 103 -4.41 0.50 3.13
C GLU A 103 -2.96 0.96 2.97
N VAL A 104 -2.05 0.00 2.81
CA VAL A 104 -0.63 0.26 2.51
C VAL A 104 -0.48 0.93 1.14
N ILE A 105 -1.09 0.39 0.08
CA ILE A 105 -1.03 0.95 -1.29
C ILE A 105 -1.50 2.41 -1.30
N ARG A 106 -2.62 2.68 -0.61
CA ARG A 106 -3.20 4.01 -0.46
C ARG A 106 -2.26 4.98 0.26
N ALA A 107 -1.63 4.55 1.36
CA ALA A 107 -0.65 5.37 2.06
C ALA A 107 0.55 5.69 1.17
N LEU A 108 1.12 4.69 0.47
CA LEU A 108 2.27 4.87 -0.41
C LEU A 108 2.05 5.91 -1.51
N LYS A 109 0.84 6.03 -2.06
CA LYS A 109 0.49 7.04 -3.08
C LYS A 109 0.46 8.48 -2.57
N VAL A 110 0.59 8.68 -1.25
CA VAL A 110 0.51 9.98 -0.55
C VAL A 110 1.85 10.35 0.08
N LEU A 111 2.84 9.47 0.07
CA LEU A 111 4.11 9.67 0.76
C LEU A 111 5.20 10.15 -0.19
N ASP A 112 6.18 10.85 0.37
CA ASP A 112 7.36 11.34 -0.37
C ASP A 112 8.57 10.42 -0.16
N GLY A 113 8.66 9.75 1.00
CA GLY A 113 9.66 8.73 1.29
C GLY A 113 9.16 7.71 2.30
N CYS A 114 9.91 6.64 2.50
CA CYS A 114 9.55 5.58 3.44
C CYS A 114 10.70 5.22 4.39
N VAL A 115 10.33 4.77 5.59
CA VAL A 115 11.22 4.12 6.55
C VAL A 115 10.83 2.66 6.64
N THR A 116 11.68 1.77 6.18
CA THR A 116 11.48 0.32 6.24
C THR A 116 12.11 -0.23 7.51
N ILE A 117 11.30 -0.73 8.43
CA ILE A 117 11.77 -1.36 9.67
C ILE A 117 11.88 -2.87 9.46
N LEU A 118 13.05 -3.40 9.75
CA LEU A 118 13.38 -4.83 9.66
C LEU A 118 13.69 -5.38 11.05
N ASP A 119 13.33 -6.63 11.30
CA ASP A 119 13.72 -7.35 12.51
C ASP A 119 15.11 -7.96 12.33
N ALA A 120 16.07 -7.64 13.20
CA ALA A 120 17.42 -8.20 13.15
C ALA A 120 17.48 -9.73 13.34
N VAL A 121 16.47 -10.32 13.97
CA VAL A 121 16.39 -11.78 14.21
C VAL A 121 15.70 -12.48 13.04
N ALA A 122 14.65 -11.91 12.46
CA ALA A 122 13.96 -12.54 11.33
C ALA A 122 14.68 -12.27 10.00
N GLY A 123 15.17 -11.06 9.79
CA GLY A 123 15.73 -10.60 8.52
C GLY A 123 14.68 -10.01 7.59
N VAL A 124 14.83 -10.26 6.28
CA VAL A 124 13.90 -9.75 5.27
C VAL A 124 12.78 -10.75 5.01
N GLU A 125 11.57 -10.36 5.39
CA GLU A 125 10.35 -11.17 5.25
C GLU A 125 9.59 -10.85 3.95
N ALA A 126 8.87 -11.86 3.41
CA ALA A 126 8.19 -11.78 2.12
C ALA A 126 7.17 -10.63 2.02
N GLN A 127 6.45 -10.33 3.11
CA GLN A 127 5.51 -9.20 3.13
C GLN A 127 6.24 -7.87 3.00
N THR A 128 7.39 -7.72 3.66
CA THR A 128 8.22 -6.50 3.54
C THR A 128 8.74 -6.35 2.11
N GLU A 129 9.11 -7.46 1.46
CA GLU A 129 9.52 -7.45 0.04
C GLU A 129 8.38 -7.01 -0.89
N LYS A 130 7.16 -7.47 -0.66
CA LYS A 130 5.99 -7.06 -1.45
C LYS A 130 5.74 -5.55 -1.34
N VAL A 131 5.75 -5.02 -0.11
CA VAL A 131 5.56 -3.58 0.11
C VAL A 131 6.76 -2.77 -0.41
N TRP A 132 7.97 -3.33 -0.34
CA TRP A 132 9.17 -2.73 -0.96
C TRP A 132 9.01 -2.58 -2.48
N ARG A 133 8.54 -3.64 -3.16
CA ARG A 133 8.25 -3.62 -4.61
C ARG A 133 7.14 -2.61 -4.93
N GLN A 134 6.09 -2.53 -4.12
CA GLN A 134 5.00 -1.55 -4.28
C GLN A 134 5.48 -0.10 -4.09
N SER A 135 6.47 0.12 -3.23
CA SER A 135 7.06 1.44 -2.94
C SER A 135 8.28 1.75 -3.82
N LYS A 136 8.50 1.04 -4.92
CA LYS A 136 9.68 1.21 -5.81
C LYS A 136 9.94 2.66 -6.22
N THR A 137 8.90 3.48 -6.38
CA THR A 137 9.01 4.88 -6.81
C THR A 137 9.53 5.83 -5.72
N LEU A 138 9.46 5.43 -4.44
CA LEU A 138 9.81 6.27 -3.30
C LEU A 138 11.25 6.04 -2.82
N PRO A 139 12.00 7.10 -2.45
CA PRO A 139 13.23 6.98 -1.66
C PRO A 139 12.97 6.33 -0.30
N LYS A 140 13.92 5.52 0.17
CA LYS A 140 13.75 4.71 1.39
C LYS A 140 14.97 4.78 2.27
N ILE A 141 14.73 4.68 3.58
CA ILE A 141 15.73 4.40 4.61
C ILE A 141 15.36 3.08 5.25
N CYS A 142 16.32 2.22 5.59
CA CYS A 142 16.05 1.03 6.38
C CYS A 142 16.57 1.16 7.80
N PHE A 143 15.78 0.68 8.75
CA PHE A 143 16.11 0.62 10.16
C PHE A 143 16.02 -0.82 10.66
N ILE A 144 17.17 -1.43 10.93
CA ILE A 144 17.29 -2.78 11.50
C ILE A 144 17.08 -2.67 13.01
N ASN A 145 15.90 -3.08 13.45
CA ASN A 145 15.41 -2.99 14.81
C ASN A 145 15.65 -4.30 15.58
N LYS A 146 15.41 -4.27 16.90
CA LYS A 146 15.59 -5.41 17.82
C LYS A 146 17.02 -5.95 17.91
N MET A 147 18.02 -5.08 17.75
CA MET A 147 19.44 -5.44 17.96
C MET A 147 19.76 -5.90 19.39
N ASP A 148 18.83 -5.70 20.35
CA ASP A 148 18.93 -6.15 21.73
C ASP A 148 18.58 -7.64 21.92
N ARG A 149 18.12 -8.34 20.89
CA ARG A 149 17.70 -9.75 20.96
C ARG A 149 18.85 -10.71 20.67
N MET A 150 18.83 -11.86 21.35
CA MET A 150 19.71 -12.99 21.01
C MET A 150 19.42 -13.47 19.59
N GLY A 151 20.47 -13.74 18.82
CA GLY A 151 20.36 -14.09 17.40
C GLY A 151 20.13 -12.91 16.45
N ALA A 152 20.20 -11.66 16.93
CA ALA A 152 20.22 -10.49 16.06
C ALA A 152 21.43 -10.58 15.11
N GLY A 153 21.20 -10.40 13.80
CA GLY A 153 22.24 -10.44 12.78
C GLY A 153 22.14 -9.23 11.86
N TYR A 154 22.85 -8.16 12.19
CA TYR A 154 22.89 -6.94 11.38
C TYR A 154 23.39 -7.25 9.97
N SER A 155 24.52 -7.94 9.85
CA SER A 155 25.18 -8.18 8.57
C SER A 155 24.44 -9.19 7.72
N ARG A 156 23.85 -10.23 8.34
CA ARG A 156 22.90 -11.11 7.64
C ARG A 156 21.72 -10.32 7.06
N THR A 157 21.05 -9.50 7.87
CA THR A 157 19.89 -8.73 7.40
C THR A 157 20.27 -7.74 6.28
N VAL A 158 21.44 -7.10 6.35
CA VAL A 158 21.93 -6.24 5.26
C VAL A 158 22.20 -7.04 3.97
N LYS A 159 22.82 -8.21 4.05
CA LYS A 159 23.03 -9.08 2.88
C LYS A 159 21.70 -9.51 2.25
N GLU A 160 20.77 -9.97 3.08
CA GLU A 160 19.41 -10.33 2.62
C GLU A 160 18.73 -9.14 1.95
N LEU A 161 18.89 -7.93 2.49
CA LEU A 161 18.34 -6.72 1.89
C LEU A 161 18.96 -6.41 0.52
N ILE A 162 20.29 -6.51 0.36
CA ILE A 162 20.94 -6.27 -0.94
C ILE A 162 20.40 -7.24 -2.00
N VAL A 163 20.32 -8.53 -1.66
CA VAL A 163 19.93 -9.60 -2.60
C VAL A 163 18.42 -9.60 -2.87
N LYS A 164 17.58 -9.66 -1.82
CA LYS A 164 16.12 -9.79 -1.95
C LYS A 164 15.49 -8.48 -2.45
N MET A 165 15.97 -7.33 -1.97
CA MET A 165 15.40 -6.03 -2.34
C MET A 165 16.07 -5.39 -3.57
N LYS A 166 17.13 -6.01 -4.10
CA LYS A 166 17.88 -5.56 -5.29
C LYS A 166 18.29 -4.10 -5.19
N THR A 167 18.97 -3.75 -4.10
CA THR A 167 19.41 -2.38 -3.80
C THR A 167 20.85 -2.35 -3.35
N ARG A 168 21.56 -1.27 -3.65
CA ARG A 168 22.83 -0.93 -3.00
C ARG A 168 22.53 -0.30 -1.63
N VAL A 169 23.47 -0.39 -0.71
CA VAL A 169 23.29 0.05 0.68
C VAL A 169 24.36 1.06 1.09
N ALA A 170 23.97 2.04 1.90
CA ALA A 170 24.89 2.95 2.57
C ALA A 170 24.82 2.69 4.07
N LEU A 171 25.91 2.20 4.67
CA LEU A 171 25.97 1.97 6.10
C LEU A 171 26.15 3.30 6.83
N ILE A 172 25.07 3.83 7.40
CA ILE A 172 25.10 5.11 8.12
C ILE A 172 25.58 4.91 9.56
N ASN A 173 25.11 3.83 10.19
CA ASN A 173 25.60 3.41 11.49
C ASN A 173 25.85 1.89 11.53
N ALA A 174 26.69 1.47 12.47
CA ALA A 174 26.97 0.07 12.75
C ALA A 174 26.68 -0.24 14.24
N PRO A 175 26.33 -1.48 14.60
CA PRO A 175 25.99 -1.80 15.98
C PRO A 175 27.23 -1.80 16.89
N PHE A 176 27.07 -1.31 18.11
CA PHE A 176 28.09 -1.35 19.16
C PHE A 176 27.65 -2.30 20.28
N PHE A 177 28.44 -3.36 20.49
CA PHE A 177 28.24 -4.33 21.56
C PHE A 177 29.33 -4.20 22.61
N LYS A 178 28.92 -4.29 23.87
CA LYS A 178 29.83 -4.40 25.01
C LYS A 178 29.83 -5.83 25.51
N HIS A 179 31.02 -6.38 25.65
CA HIS A 179 31.21 -7.68 26.27
C HIS A 179 31.07 -7.55 27.79
N ASP A 180 30.12 -8.26 28.38
CA ASP A 180 30.02 -8.37 29.84
C ASP A 180 30.92 -9.54 30.32
N PRO A 181 32.03 -9.25 31.03
CA PRO A 181 32.94 -10.29 31.48
C PRO A 181 32.31 -11.25 32.50
N LYS A 182 31.22 -10.85 33.18
CA LYS A 182 30.55 -11.69 34.19
C LYS A 182 29.63 -12.74 33.58
N THR A 183 28.87 -12.36 32.56
CA THR A 183 27.88 -13.24 31.90
C THR A 183 28.43 -13.87 30.62
N GLN A 184 29.57 -13.39 30.11
CA GLN A 184 30.13 -13.72 28.80
C GLN A 184 29.21 -13.35 27.62
N GLU A 185 28.16 -12.56 27.88
CA GLU A 185 27.20 -12.13 26.87
C GLU A 185 27.65 -10.83 26.17
N GLN A 186 27.16 -10.64 24.95
CA GLN A 186 27.34 -9.40 24.19
C GLN A 186 26.08 -8.55 24.34
N ILE A 187 26.20 -7.41 25.00
CA ILE A 187 25.07 -6.52 25.28
C ILE A 187 25.10 -5.36 24.28
N PHE A 188 23.99 -5.14 23.58
CA PHE A 188 23.82 -4.00 22.70
C PHE A 188 23.69 -2.71 23.52
N GLU A 189 24.68 -1.80 23.43
CA GLU A 189 24.77 -0.58 24.26
C GLU A 189 24.72 0.71 23.41
N GLY A 190 24.86 0.60 22.08
CA GLY A 190 24.84 1.79 21.23
C GLY A 190 25.11 1.53 19.75
N VAL A 191 25.46 2.60 19.04
CA VAL A 191 25.80 2.56 17.61
C VAL A 191 27.04 3.39 17.31
N ILE A 192 27.78 2.97 16.29
CA ILE A 192 28.91 3.68 15.70
C ILE A 192 28.37 4.50 14.53
N ASP A 193 28.45 5.82 14.59
CA ASP A 193 28.12 6.71 13.49
C ASP A 193 29.27 6.73 12.49
N VAL A 194 29.07 6.11 11.33
CA VAL A 194 30.08 5.96 10.28
C VAL A 194 30.35 7.29 9.56
N VAL A 195 29.34 8.17 9.50
CA VAL A 195 29.40 9.44 8.77
C VAL A 195 30.16 10.48 9.58
N ASN A 196 29.80 10.67 10.86
CA ASN A 196 30.45 11.63 11.75
C ASN A 196 31.65 11.07 12.50
N MET A 197 31.92 9.76 12.40
CA MET A 197 33.05 9.06 13.06
C MET A 197 32.99 9.13 14.59
N LYS A 198 31.80 8.94 15.16
CA LYS A 198 31.54 9.01 16.60
C LYS A 198 30.90 7.74 17.12
N THR A 199 31.16 7.40 18.37
CA THR A 199 30.40 6.36 19.07
C THR A 199 29.29 7.02 19.88
N LEU A 200 28.07 6.53 19.71
CA LEU A 200 26.89 6.94 20.47
C LEU A 200 26.53 5.80 21.42
N LYS A 201 26.58 6.05 22.72
CA LYS A 201 26.22 5.08 23.76
C LYS A 201 25.01 5.58 24.53
N TRP A 202 24.03 4.71 24.75
CA TRP A 202 22.85 5.05 25.53
C TRP A 202 23.01 4.48 26.93
N SER A 203 22.72 5.29 27.94
CA SER A 203 22.71 4.81 29.32
C SER A 203 21.52 3.88 29.53
N LEU A 204 21.74 2.74 30.19
CA LEU A 204 20.67 1.83 30.59
C LEU A 204 19.81 2.40 31.74
N GLU A 205 20.36 3.33 32.52
CA GLU A 205 19.69 3.96 33.67
C GLU A 205 18.89 5.20 33.28
N ASP A 206 19.34 5.94 32.26
CA ASP A 206 18.68 7.15 31.76
C ASP A 206 18.58 7.10 30.22
N PRO A 207 17.41 6.73 29.67
CA PRO A 207 17.19 6.61 28.24
C PRO A 207 17.42 7.90 27.43
N ASP A 208 17.32 9.06 28.08
CA ASP A 208 17.46 10.37 27.44
C ASP A 208 18.92 10.83 27.38
N LYS A 209 19.82 10.16 28.11
CA LYS A 209 21.25 10.47 28.14
C LYS A 209 22.02 9.67 27.09
N ILE A 210 22.52 10.38 26.09
CA ILE A 210 23.41 9.84 25.05
C ILE A 210 24.83 10.33 25.32
N GLU A 211 25.75 9.40 25.52
CA GLU A 211 27.18 9.68 25.62
C GLU A 211 27.79 9.61 24.21
N VAL A 212 28.27 10.76 23.75
CA VAL A 212 28.92 10.92 22.45
C VAL A 212 30.43 10.98 22.68
N SER A 213 31.17 10.00 22.17
CA SER A 213 32.62 9.96 22.24
C SER A 213 33.23 9.89 20.84
N ASP A 214 34.32 10.61 20.63
CA ASP A 214 35.12 10.45 19.40
C ASP A 214 35.80 9.08 19.40
N ILE A 215 35.94 8.48 18.22
CA ILE A 215 36.55 7.15 18.08
C ILE A 215 38.06 7.34 18.07
N GLU A 216 38.69 7.06 19.21
CA GLU A 216 40.15 7.09 19.33
C GLU A 216 40.80 5.86 18.69
N LYS A 217 42.00 6.04 18.14
CA LYS A 217 42.86 4.94 17.64
C LYS A 217 43.26 3.93 18.73
N SER A 218 42.98 4.23 20.00
CA SER A 218 43.30 3.39 21.16
C SER A 218 42.43 2.12 21.25
N ASN A 219 41.26 2.10 20.60
CA ASN A 219 40.41 0.90 20.48
C ASN A 219 40.50 0.32 19.06
N GLU A 220 41.53 -0.49 18.83
CA GLU A 220 41.93 -1.00 17.51
C GLU A 220 40.76 -1.70 16.78
N GLN A 221 39.99 -2.53 17.49
CA GLN A 221 38.88 -3.29 16.91
C GLN A 221 37.74 -2.39 16.38
N ILE A 222 37.35 -1.36 17.14
CA ILE A 222 36.28 -0.43 16.74
C ILE A 222 36.77 0.47 15.61
N PHE A 223 38.03 0.92 15.69
CA PHE A 223 38.62 1.81 14.71
C PHE A 223 38.78 1.13 13.34
N GLU A 224 39.22 -0.14 13.32
CA GLU A 224 39.31 -0.95 12.10
C GLU A 224 37.92 -1.18 11.47
N GLN A 225 36.92 -1.52 12.29
CA GLN A 225 35.54 -1.68 11.84
C GLN A 225 34.98 -0.37 11.25
N LEU A 226 35.18 0.77 11.90
CA LEU A 226 34.76 2.08 11.40
C LEU A 226 35.42 2.39 10.05
N THR A 227 36.74 2.22 9.97
CA THR A 227 37.52 2.54 8.76
C THR A 227 37.03 1.71 7.57
N SER A 228 36.77 0.42 7.81
CA SER A 228 36.29 -0.50 6.79
C SER A 228 34.83 -0.20 6.37
N CYS A 229 33.94 0.10 7.33
CA CYS A 229 32.58 0.55 7.03
C CYS A 229 32.58 1.85 6.22
N ARG A 230 33.45 2.80 6.56
CA ARG A 230 33.54 4.09 5.87
C ARG A 230 34.12 3.97 4.47
N ALA A 231 35.16 3.15 4.28
CA ALA A 231 35.72 2.86 2.96
C ALA A 231 34.64 2.27 2.04
N SER A 232 33.92 1.25 2.54
CA SER A 232 32.84 0.62 1.78
C SER A 232 31.69 1.59 1.47
N LEU A 233 31.32 2.48 2.40
CA LEU A 233 30.33 3.53 2.15
C LEU A 233 30.76 4.47 1.02
N ILE A 234 32.01 4.94 1.04
CA ILE A 234 32.55 5.89 0.06
C ILE A 234 32.66 5.24 -1.32
N GLU A 235 33.12 3.99 -1.39
CA GLU A 235 33.21 3.24 -2.64
C GLU A 235 31.84 3.06 -3.30
N THR A 236 30.82 2.66 -2.52
CA THR A 236 29.45 2.52 -3.04
C THR A 236 28.88 3.85 -3.53
N LEU A 237 29.18 4.97 -2.86
CA LEU A 237 28.73 6.30 -3.29
C LEU A 237 29.50 6.80 -4.52
N GLY A 238 30.78 6.45 -4.63
CA GLY A 238 31.64 6.79 -5.77
C GLY A 238 31.20 6.17 -7.10
N GLU A 239 30.40 5.10 -7.07
CA GLU A 239 29.75 4.56 -8.28
C GLU A 239 28.74 5.53 -8.93
N TYR A 240 28.24 6.51 -8.16
CA TYR A 240 27.18 7.42 -8.61
C TYR A 240 27.59 8.89 -8.61
N ASP A 241 28.40 9.32 -7.64
CA ASP A 241 28.72 10.73 -7.44
C ASP A 241 30.16 11.04 -7.86
N GLU A 242 30.33 11.49 -9.10
CA GLU A 242 31.65 11.85 -9.66
C GLU A 242 32.35 12.94 -8.83
N GLU A 243 31.61 13.91 -8.29
CA GLU A 243 32.15 14.96 -7.41
C GLU A 243 32.79 14.38 -6.14
N LEU A 244 32.27 13.26 -5.63
CA LEU A 244 32.85 12.56 -4.48
C LEU A 244 34.16 11.87 -4.84
N VAL A 245 34.25 11.31 -6.05
CA VAL A 245 35.48 10.67 -6.53
C VAL A 245 36.57 11.71 -6.75
N GLU A 246 36.24 12.86 -7.34
CA GLU A 246 37.17 13.98 -7.52
C GLU A 246 37.69 14.49 -6.16
N HIS A 247 36.78 14.78 -5.22
CA HIS A 247 37.17 15.21 -3.87
C HIS A 247 38.02 14.15 -3.13
N PHE A 248 37.74 12.86 -3.34
CA PHE A 248 38.52 11.78 -2.74
C PHE A 248 39.96 11.72 -3.27
N LEU A 249 40.16 11.93 -4.57
CA LEU A 249 41.48 11.90 -5.19
C LEU A 249 42.28 13.18 -4.92
N ASP A 250 41.66 14.35 -5.07
CA ASP A 250 42.35 15.64 -5.05
C ASP A 250 42.51 16.20 -3.63
N GLU A 251 41.42 16.29 -2.86
CA GLU A 251 41.44 16.92 -1.53
C GLU A 251 41.75 15.92 -0.41
N ALA A 252 41.24 14.69 -0.53
CA ALA A 252 41.44 13.66 0.50
C ALA A 252 42.73 12.84 0.28
N GLU A 253 43.44 13.03 -0.83
CA GLU A 253 44.69 12.31 -1.17
C GLU A 253 44.54 10.77 -1.09
N GLY A 254 43.34 10.25 -1.38
CA GLY A 254 43.02 8.82 -1.26
C GLY A 254 42.75 8.32 0.16
N ASP A 255 42.63 9.21 1.16
CA ASP A 255 42.29 8.84 2.54
C ASP A 255 40.77 8.98 2.80
N TYR A 256 40.10 7.84 2.98
CA TYR A 256 38.67 7.75 3.27
C TYR A 256 38.24 8.52 4.53
N LEU A 257 39.14 8.70 5.50
CA LEU A 257 38.84 9.39 6.76
C LEU A 257 38.84 10.92 6.62
N LYS A 258 39.55 11.47 5.62
CA LYS A 258 39.66 12.93 5.42
C LYS A 258 38.42 13.55 4.78
N ILE A 259 37.54 12.77 4.16
CA ILE A 259 36.32 13.31 3.54
C ILE A 259 35.40 13.92 4.61
N PRO A 260 34.95 15.19 4.49
CA PRO A 260 34.08 15.81 5.47
C PRO A 260 32.69 15.14 5.55
N ALA A 261 32.15 15.01 6.77
CA ALA A 261 30.82 14.44 7.00
C ALA A 261 29.69 15.19 6.26
N ALA A 262 29.77 16.52 6.16
CA ALA A 262 28.77 17.33 5.46
C ALA A 262 28.72 17.01 3.96
N PHE A 263 29.89 16.78 3.34
CA PHE A 263 29.98 16.42 1.93
C PHE A 263 29.41 15.01 1.69
N LEU A 264 29.77 14.04 2.55
CA LEU A 264 29.19 12.70 2.50
C LEU A 264 27.67 12.71 2.65
N LYS A 265 27.11 13.50 3.57
CA LYS A 265 25.65 13.63 3.72
C LYS A 265 24.99 14.12 2.43
N GLY A 266 25.61 15.08 1.74
CA GLY A 266 25.14 15.57 0.44
C GLY A 266 25.09 14.46 -0.62
N SER A 267 26.18 13.69 -0.73
CA SER A 267 26.27 12.55 -1.66
C SER A 267 25.25 11.45 -1.35
N ILE A 268 25.13 11.05 -0.07
CA ILE A 268 24.13 10.07 0.40
C ILE A 268 22.72 10.53 0.03
N ARG A 269 22.39 11.81 0.29
CA ARG A 269 21.09 12.37 -0.06
C ARG A 269 20.85 12.29 -1.57
N LYS A 270 21.80 12.73 -2.39
CA LYS A 270 21.72 12.70 -3.87
C LYS A 270 21.48 11.28 -4.38
N ALA A 271 22.20 10.28 -3.87
CA ALA A 271 22.04 8.88 -4.23
C ALA A 271 20.69 8.30 -3.74
N THR A 272 20.24 8.69 -2.55
CA THR A 272 18.96 8.24 -1.95
C THR A 272 17.75 8.77 -2.72
N LEU A 273 17.76 10.06 -3.08
CA LEU A 273 16.68 10.69 -3.86
C LEU A 273 16.51 10.03 -5.24
N ASN A 274 17.61 9.62 -5.85
CA ASN A 274 17.61 8.92 -7.13
C ASN A 274 17.31 7.41 -7.02
N ARG A 275 17.17 6.89 -5.79
CA ARG A 275 16.96 5.47 -5.47
C ARG A 275 18.10 4.56 -5.93
N PHE A 276 19.31 5.11 -6.01
CA PHE A 276 20.52 4.33 -6.32
C PHE A 276 20.98 3.52 -5.10
N VAL A 277 20.96 4.16 -3.93
CA VAL A 277 21.39 3.59 -2.64
C VAL A 277 20.30 3.76 -1.59
N THR A 278 20.20 2.78 -0.69
CA THR A 278 19.34 2.84 0.50
C THR A 278 20.21 3.03 1.75
N PRO A 279 20.05 4.13 2.52
CA PRO A 279 20.69 4.30 3.82
C PRO A 279 20.21 3.27 4.84
N ILE A 280 21.15 2.62 5.52
CA ILE A 280 20.89 1.62 6.56
C ILE A 280 21.29 2.16 7.92
N LEU A 281 20.36 2.07 8.86
CA LEU A 281 20.57 2.30 10.28
C LEU A 281 20.18 1.06 11.08
N CYS A 282 20.68 0.93 12.31
CA CYS A 282 20.25 -0.05 13.29
C CYS A 282 20.00 0.55 14.65
N GLY A 283 19.26 -0.19 15.48
CA GLY A 283 18.92 0.19 16.84
C GLY A 283 18.03 -0.82 17.54
N ALA A 284 17.52 -0.42 18.71
CA ALA A 284 16.60 -1.20 19.52
C ALA A 284 15.54 -0.27 20.11
N SER A 285 14.41 -0.10 19.41
CA SER A 285 13.34 0.82 19.80
C SER A 285 12.71 0.49 21.16
N PHE A 286 12.75 -0.79 21.57
CA PHE A 286 12.29 -1.21 22.90
C PHE A 286 13.21 -0.69 24.02
N LYS A 287 14.52 -0.66 23.76
CA LYS A 287 15.55 -0.17 24.68
C LYS A 287 15.88 1.30 24.53
N ASN A 288 15.13 2.04 23.69
CA ASN A 288 15.34 3.46 23.40
C ASN A 288 16.63 3.81 22.64
N ILE A 289 17.27 2.83 22.02
CA ILE A 289 18.58 3.00 21.35
C ILE A 289 18.39 3.21 19.84
N GLY A 290 19.01 4.25 19.27
CA GLY A 290 19.12 4.43 17.82
C GLY A 290 17.95 5.13 17.11
N VAL A 291 16.90 5.53 17.82
CA VAL A 291 15.74 6.23 17.21
C VAL A 291 16.06 7.70 16.90
N GLN A 292 16.88 8.38 17.70
CA GLN A 292 17.29 9.77 17.44
C GLN A 292 18.11 9.89 16.14
N PRO A 293 19.16 9.05 15.91
CA PRO A 293 19.85 9.00 14.61
C PRO A 293 18.93 8.71 13.42
N LEU A 294 17.88 7.90 13.63
CA LEU A 294 16.88 7.63 12.59
C LEU A 294 16.07 8.90 12.24
N LEU A 295 15.67 9.70 13.24
CA LEU A 295 15.00 10.98 13.02
C LEU A 295 15.90 11.98 12.28
N ASP A 296 17.19 12.02 12.62
CA ASP A 296 18.18 12.84 11.90
C ASP A 296 18.34 12.37 10.44
N ALA A 297 18.44 11.06 10.21
CA ALA A 297 18.54 10.49 8.87
C ALA A 297 17.30 10.75 8.00
N ILE A 298 16.09 10.75 8.59
CA ILE A 298 14.85 11.13 7.91
C ILE A 298 14.94 12.57 7.37
N VAL A 299 15.45 13.50 8.18
CA VAL A 299 15.59 14.89 7.76
C VAL A 299 16.68 15.05 6.70
N ASP A 300 17.83 14.41 6.92
CA ASP A 300 19.03 14.55 6.11
C ASP A 300 18.89 13.87 4.72
N TYR A 301 18.27 12.69 4.65
CA TYR A 301 18.32 11.86 3.42
C TYR A 301 16.99 11.70 2.69
N LEU A 302 15.83 11.83 3.36
CA LEU A 302 14.53 11.72 2.67
C LEU A 302 14.11 13.05 1.99
N PRO A 303 13.32 12.97 0.90
CA PRO A 303 12.91 14.15 0.14
C PRO A 303 11.94 15.07 0.89
N SER A 304 12.00 16.34 0.53
CA SER A 304 10.91 17.28 0.68
C SER A 304 9.89 17.14 -0.46
N PRO A 305 8.65 17.64 -0.31
CA PRO A 305 7.63 17.61 -1.37
C PRO A 305 8.03 18.29 -2.69
N ILE A 306 9.11 19.08 -2.72
CA ILE A 306 9.63 19.76 -3.91
C ILE A 306 10.52 18.82 -4.74
N GLU A 307 11.20 17.87 -4.08
CA GLU A 307 12.23 17.02 -4.69
C GLU A 307 11.66 15.69 -5.24
N VAL A 308 10.36 15.45 -5.05
CA VAL A 308 9.68 14.22 -5.47
C VAL A 308 9.13 14.37 -6.90
N PRO A 309 9.12 13.29 -7.70
CA PRO A 309 8.40 13.27 -8.97
C PRO A 309 6.93 13.70 -8.84
N TYR A 310 6.41 14.32 -9.89
CA TYR A 310 5.02 14.78 -9.92
C TYR A 310 4.00 13.65 -9.75
N PRO A 311 2.80 13.94 -9.22
CA PRO A 311 1.73 12.94 -9.18
C PRO A 311 1.37 12.45 -10.58
N GLU A 312 1.02 11.16 -10.68
CA GLU A 312 0.56 10.53 -11.92
C GLU A 312 -0.77 11.16 -12.32
N LEU A 313 -0.82 11.78 -13.50
CA LEU A 313 -2.03 12.40 -14.06
C LEU A 313 -2.72 11.46 -15.06
N ASN A 314 -4.04 11.53 -15.14
CA ASN A 314 -4.81 10.83 -16.18
C ASN A 314 -4.59 11.41 -17.60
N ASP A 315 -4.23 12.70 -17.73
CA ASP A 315 -3.87 13.32 -19.01
C ASP A 315 -2.39 13.69 -19.02
N SER A 316 -1.60 12.90 -19.73
CA SER A 316 -0.14 13.03 -19.83
C SER A 316 0.32 14.28 -20.57
N ASN A 317 -0.57 15.00 -21.26
CA ASN A 317 -0.22 16.16 -22.09
C ASN A 317 -0.24 17.51 -21.33
N LEU A 318 -0.49 17.50 -20.03
CA LEU A 318 -0.51 18.74 -19.23
C LEU A 318 0.90 19.15 -18.78
N PRO A 319 1.33 20.40 -19.04
CA PRO A 319 2.64 20.86 -18.60
C PRO A 319 2.65 21.07 -17.08
N ILE A 320 3.64 20.48 -16.40
CA ILE A 320 3.87 20.64 -14.96
C ILE A 320 5.23 21.30 -14.75
N THR A 321 5.29 22.31 -13.89
CA THR A 321 6.53 23.01 -13.50
C THR A 321 6.63 23.14 -12.00
N ILE A 322 7.81 22.97 -11.40
CA ILE A 322 8.01 23.19 -9.95
C ILE A 322 8.29 24.67 -9.69
N ASP A 323 7.58 25.24 -8.72
CA ASP A 323 7.90 26.52 -8.10
C ASP A 323 8.27 26.29 -6.63
N SER A 324 9.43 26.76 -6.19
CA SER A 324 9.92 26.58 -4.82
C SER A 324 8.95 27.10 -3.75
N LYS A 325 8.04 28.02 -4.08
CA LYS A 325 7.05 28.58 -3.14
C LYS A 325 5.66 27.96 -3.23
N ASN A 326 5.24 27.52 -4.42
CA ASN A 326 3.88 27.05 -4.68
C ASN A 326 3.79 25.53 -4.92
N GLY A 327 4.94 24.84 -4.97
CA GLY A 327 5.06 23.41 -5.28
C GLY A 327 4.80 23.12 -6.76
N ALA A 328 4.12 22.01 -7.06
CA ALA A 328 3.84 21.62 -8.43
C ALA A 328 2.79 22.56 -9.06
N LEU A 329 3.16 23.33 -10.09
CA LEU A 329 2.24 24.15 -10.88
C LEU A 329 1.70 23.32 -12.05
N ILE A 330 0.50 22.77 -11.87
CA ILE A 330 -0.20 22.03 -12.91
C ILE A 330 -0.80 23.03 -13.91
N ASN A 331 -0.62 22.76 -15.21
CA ASN A 331 -1.08 23.61 -16.31
C ASN A 331 -0.56 25.06 -16.25
N ARG A 332 0.60 25.29 -15.60
CA ARG A 332 1.17 26.63 -15.32
C ARG A 332 0.18 27.58 -14.61
N ASN A 333 -0.84 27.04 -13.94
CA ASN A 333 -1.88 27.81 -13.29
C ASN A 333 -1.64 27.88 -11.77
N ARG A 334 -1.16 29.03 -11.29
CA ARG A 334 -0.91 29.27 -9.86
C ARG A 334 -2.17 29.26 -9.00
N ASN A 335 -3.34 29.45 -9.61
CA ASN A 335 -4.60 29.51 -8.91
C ASN A 335 -5.25 28.13 -8.75
N LEU A 336 -4.77 27.11 -9.46
CA LEU A 336 -5.30 25.77 -9.40
C LEU A 336 -4.82 25.05 -8.14
N CYS A 337 -5.76 24.72 -7.26
CA CYS A 337 -5.50 23.86 -6.13
C CYS A 337 -5.92 22.43 -6.44
N VAL A 338 -5.00 21.47 -6.29
CA VAL A 338 -5.26 20.05 -6.49
C VAL A 338 -4.86 19.30 -5.23
N SER A 339 -5.78 18.49 -4.72
CA SER A 339 -5.59 17.69 -3.51
C SER A 339 -6.16 16.29 -3.70
N LEU A 340 -5.59 15.32 -3.00
CA LEU A 340 -6.04 13.92 -3.00
C LEU A 340 -6.64 13.59 -1.64
N ALA A 341 -7.87 13.09 -1.63
CA ALA A 341 -8.47 12.46 -0.46
C ALA A 341 -7.95 11.02 -0.36
N PHE A 342 -7.25 10.71 0.72
CA PHE A 342 -6.58 9.41 0.86
C PHE A 342 -7.01 8.62 2.09
N LYS A 343 -7.78 9.21 3.00
CA LYS A 343 -8.39 8.46 4.11
C LYS A 343 -9.68 9.13 4.51
N VAL A 344 -10.76 8.37 4.65
CA VAL A 344 -12.02 8.84 5.21
C VAL A 344 -12.26 8.07 6.51
N ILE A 345 -12.62 8.79 7.57
CA ILE A 345 -12.92 8.23 8.89
C ILE A 345 -14.20 8.88 9.40
N THR A 346 -15.09 8.09 10.00
CA THR A 346 -16.27 8.59 10.71
C THR A 346 -15.96 8.66 12.21
N ASP A 347 -16.06 9.86 12.78
CA ASP A 347 -15.93 10.09 14.22
C ASP A 347 -17.32 10.32 14.84
N PRO A 348 -17.66 9.68 15.99
CA PRO A 348 -18.98 9.82 16.61
C PRO A 348 -19.36 11.26 17.00
N ILE A 349 -18.37 12.10 17.33
CA ILE A 349 -18.57 13.47 17.79
C ILE A 349 -18.46 14.46 16.62
N ARG A 350 -17.49 14.23 15.73
CA ARG A 350 -17.12 15.19 14.66
C ARG A 350 -17.73 14.86 13.30
N GLY A 351 -18.35 13.70 13.17
CA GLY A 351 -18.87 13.19 11.91
C GLY A 351 -17.75 12.77 10.96
N ILE A 352 -17.99 12.86 9.65
CA ILE A 352 -17.05 12.41 8.63
C ILE A 352 -15.85 13.36 8.53
N MET A 353 -14.66 12.76 8.64
CA MET A 353 -13.36 13.39 8.52
C MET A 353 -12.65 12.85 7.28
N VAL A 354 -12.27 13.75 6.37
CA VAL A 354 -11.57 13.37 5.12
C VAL A 354 -10.14 13.90 5.17
N PHE A 355 -9.18 12.99 5.27
CA PHE A 355 -7.76 13.30 5.20
C PHE A 355 -7.36 13.55 3.75
N ILE A 356 -6.72 14.69 3.55
CA ILE A 356 -6.31 15.18 2.24
C ILE A 356 -4.84 15.58 2.25
N ARG A 357 -4.17 15.36 1.10
CA ARG A 357 -2.85 15.91 0.81
C ARG A 357 -2.97 16.93 -0.32
N VAL A 358 -2.42 18.13 -0.12
CA VAL A 358 -2.40 19.18 -1.16
C VAL A 358 -1.13 19.04 -2.01
N TYR A 359 -1.28 18.92 -3.33
CA TYR A 359 -0.16 18.76 -4.27
C TYR A 359 0.16 20.03 -5.06
N SER A 360 -0.83 20.88 -5.28
CA SER A 360 -0.71 22.16 -5.98
C SER A 360 -1.61 23.17 -5.30
N GLY A 361 -1.18 24.43 -5.24
CA GLY A 361 -2.00 25.55 -4.79
C GLY A 361 -2.28 25.57 -3.28
N ILE A 362 -3.36 26.25 -2.91
CA ILE A 362 -3.76 26.44 -1.50
C ILE A 362 -5.24 26.11 -1.37
N LEU A 363 -5.57 25.25 -0.41
CA LEU A 363 -6.95 24.93 -0.09
C LEU A 363 -7.40 25.81 1.08
N ASN A 364 -8.48 26.57 0.91
CA ASN A 364 -8.98 27.47 1.95
C ASN A 364 -10.27 26.95 2.60
N SER A 365 -10.42 27.20 3.91
CA SER A 365 -11.68 26.91 4.61
C SER A 365 -12.83 27.74 4.02
N GLY A 366 -13.99 27.10 3.84
CA GLY A 366 -15.16 27.73 3.26
C GLY A 366 -15.13 27.91 1.73
N SER A 367 -14.12 27.39 1.02
CA SER A 367 -14.10 27.42 -0.45
C SER A 367 -15.03 26.36 -1.07
N THR A 368 -15.53 26.64 -2.27
CA THR A 368 -16.25 25.69 -3.10
C THR A 368 -15.25 24.81 -3.85
N VAL A 369 -15.40 23.50 -3.68
CA VAL A 369 -14.56 22.45 -4.27
C VAL A 369 -15.34 21.63 -5.29
N PHE A 370 -14.59 21.00 -6.19
CA PHE A 370 -15.08 20.08 -7.19
C PHE A 370 -14.41 18.72 -7.00
N ASN A 371 -15.21 17.67 -6.84
CA ASN A 371 -14.71 16.30 -6.92
C ASN A 371 -14.63 15.91 -8.39
N SER A 372 -13.42 15.71 -8.92
CA SER A 372 -13.22 15.36 -10.34
C SER A 372 -13.50 13.89 -10.64
N THR A 373 -13.58 13.03 -9.63
CA THR A 373 -13.99 11.63 -9.79
C THR A 373 -15.49 11.52 -10.01
N THR A 374 -16.28 12.15 -9.14
CA THR A 374 -17.76 12.06 -9.15
C THR A 374 -18.42 13.16 -9.97
N GLY A 375 -17.73 14.27 -10.22
CA GLY A 375 -18.28 15.45 -10.89
C GLY A 375 -19.13 16.35 -10.00
N GLU A 376 -19.12 16.12 -8.68
CA GLU A 376 -19.93 16.89 -7.73
C GLU A 376 -19.25 18.19 -7.26
N LYS A 377 -20.08 19.20 -6.97
CA LYS A 377 -19.66 20.48 -6.39
C LYS A 377 -20.20 20.63 -4.98
N PHE A 378 -19.34 20.99 -4.03
CA PHE A 378 -19.74 21.22 -2.65
C PHE A 378 -18.82 22.24 -1.97
N LYS A 379 -19.23 22.72 -0.80
CA LYS A 379 -18.50 23.71 -0.02
C LYS A 379 -17.80 23.04 1.15
N ILE A 380 -16.55 23.39 1.39
CA ILE A 380 -15.80 22.91 2.56
C ILE A 380 -16.33 23.60 3.82
N GLY A 381 -16.49 22.85 4.91
CA GLY A 381 -16.72 23.41 6.24
C GLY A 381 -15.42 23.96 6.83
N LYS A 382 -14.82 23.19 7.74
CA LYS A 382 -13.57 23.55 8.42
C LYS A 382 -12.40 22.71 7.91
N LEU A 383 -11.20 23.27 8.00
CA LEU A 383 -9.95 22.57 7.79
C LEU A 383 -9.25 22.39 9.14
N VAL A 384 -8.66 21.23 9.32
CA VAL A 384 -8.08 20.81 10.60
C VAL A 384 -6.72 20.15 10.35
N LEU A 385 -5.71 20.49 11.15
CA LEU A 385 -4.47 19.72 11.24
C LEU A 385 -4.59 18.75 12.41
N MET A 386 -4.35 17.46 12.13
CA MET A 386 -4.34 16.43 13.15
C MET A 386 -2.92 16.28 13.72
N HIS A 387 -2.79 16.45 15.02
CA HIS A 387 -1.56 16.23 15.76
C HIS A 387 -1.77 15.12 16.79
N ALA A 388 -1.74 13.86 16.33
CA ALA A 388 -2.23 12.70 17.08
C ALA A 388 -3.73 12.88 17.41
N ASP A 389 -4.13 12.85 18.68
CA ASP A 389 -5.53 13.02 19.11
C ASP A 389 -6.00 14.48 19.16
N VAL A 390 -5.06 15.44 19.14
CA VAL A 390 -5.37 16.87 19.27
C VAL A 390 -5.51 17.49 17.88
N HIS A 391 -6.60 18.21 17.67
CA HIS A 391 -6.90 18.86 16.41
C HIS A 391 -6.69 20.37 16.51
N GLU A 392 -6.13 20.97 15.48
CA GLU A 392 -5.92 22.40 15.34
C GLU A 392 -6.71 22.91 14.13
N GLU A 393 -7.70 23.78 14.34
CA GLU A 393 -8.44 24.40 13.24
C GLU A 393 -7.53 25.37 12.47
N VAL A 394 -7.47 25.22 11.15
CA VAL A 394 -6.66 26.07 10.26
C VAL A 394 -7.50 26.73 9.18
N ASN A 395 -7.10 27.92 8.77
CA ASN A 395 -7.81 28.67 7.71
C ASN A 395 -7.47 28.17 6.30
N SER A 396 -6.27 27.61 6.11
CA SER A 396 -5.79 27.15 4.82
C SER A 396 -4.79 26.00 4.96
N LEU A 397 -4.72 25.13 3.96
CA LEU A 397 -3.71 24.08 3.80
C LEU A 397 -2.87 24.38 2.56
N HIS A 398 -1.55 24.31 2.71
CA HIS A 398 -0.59 24.62 1.65
C HIS A 398 -0.08 23.36 0.94
N THR A 399 0.54 23.54 -0.23
CA THR A 399 1.20 22.46 -0.96
C THR A 399 2.16 21.65 -0.08
N GLY A 400 2.08 20.33 -0.17
CA GLY A 400 2.89 19.39 0.60
C GLY A 400 2.35 19.08 2.00
N GLU A 401 1.35 19.82 2.49
CA GLU A 401 0.74 19.55 3.79
C GLU A 401 -0.36 18.49 3.72
N ILE A 402 -0.50 17.77 4.84
CA ILE A 402 -1.58 16.83 5.10
C ILE A 402 -2.52 17.47 6.13
N GLY A 403 -3.81 17.50 5.83
CA GLY A 403 -4.84 18.02 6.72
C GLY A 403 -6.15 17.25 6.59
N VAL A 404 -7.14 17.67 7.34
CA VAL A 404 -8.45 17.03 7.41
C VAL A 404 -9.53 18.05 7.07
N MET A 405 -10.40 17.68 6.13
CA MET A 405 -11.62 18.40 5.83
C MET A 405 -12.77 17.85 6.67
N THR A 406 -13.54 18.75 7.30
CA THR A 406 -14.73 18.39 8.08
C THR A 406 -15.94 19.21 7.66
N GLY A 407 -17.13 18.63 7.83
CA GLY A 407 -18.41 19.31 7.60
C GLY A 407 -19.50 18.41 7.02
N SER A 408 -20.75 18.72 7.33
CA SER A 408 -21.92 17.94 6.87
C SER A 408 -22.09 17.93 5.35
N SER A 409 -21.62 18.97 4.65
CA SER A 409 -21.69 19.05 3.18
C SER A 409 -20.74 18.11 2.45
N ILE A 410 -19.79 17.50 3.17
CA ILE A 410 -18.79 16.58 2.62
C ILE A 410 -19.30 15.14 2.65
N ALA A 411 -20.19 14.83 3.59
CA ALA A 411 -20.76 13.51 3.78
C ALA A 411 -21.29 12.96 2.45
N GLN A 412 -20.89 11.73 2.11
CA GLN A 412 -21.30 10.99 0.90
C GLN A 412 -20.85 11.57 -0.45
N ARG A 413 -20.07 12.68 -0.47
CA ARG A 413 -19.60 13.32 -1.73
C ARG A 413 -18.12 13.08 -2.04
N ILE A 414 -17.37 12.58 -1.08
CA ILE A 414 -15.95 12.25 -1.21
C ILE A 414 -15.73 10.84 -0.67
N SER A 415 -15.07 10.03 -1.48
CA SER A 415 -14.55 8.73 -1.07
C SER A 415 -13.02 8.73 -1.06
N THR A 416 -12.46 7.74 -0.39
CA THR A 416 -11.03 7.46 -0.45
C THR A 416 -10.56 7.27 -1.91
N GLY A 417 -9.52 8.01 -2.32
CA GLY A 417 -8.96 7.99 -3.68
C GLY A 417 -9.44 9.13 -4.58
N ASP A 418 -10.38 9.96 -4.11
CA ASP A 418 -10.92 11.06 -4.91
C ASP A 418 -9.98 12.26 -5.01
N THR A 419 -9.98 12.88 -6.19
CA THR A 419 -9.26 14.13 -6.43
C THR A 419 -10.18 15.34 -6.22
N VAL A 420 -9.76 16.24 -5.35
CA VAL A 420 -10.49 17.46 -4.98
C VAL A 420 -9.78 18.67 -5.57
N ILE A 421 -10.53 19.43 -6.38
CA ILE A 421 -10.05 20.60 -7.10
C ILE A 421 -10.69 21.86 -6.53
N SER A 422 -9.89 22.91 -6.31
CA SER A 422 -10.38 24.19 -5.84
C SER A 422 -9.60 25.36 -6.46
N HIS A 423 -10.08 26.58 -6.21
CA HIS A 423 -9.38 27.79 -6.60
C HIS A 423 -8.67 28.40 -5.40
N SER A 424 -7.37 28.66 -5.53
CA SER A 424 -6.49 29.05 -4.42
C SER A 424 -6.76 30.44 -3.84
N LEU A 425 -7.22 31.40 -4.65
CA LEU A 425 -7.52 32.78 -4.16
C LEU A 425 -9.02 33.07 -3.93
N LYS A 426 -9.91 32.60 -4.81
CA LYS A 426 -11.34 32.92 -4.80
C LYS A 426 -12.16 31.75 -4.25
N LYS A 427 -12.97 32.01 -3.22
CA LYS A 427 -13.82 30.99 -2.59
C LYS A 427 -14.81 30.34 -3.56
N ASP A 428 -15.33 31.07 -4.55
CA ASP A 428 -16.22 30.55 -5.62
C ASP A 428 -15.56 30.60 -7.02
N GLY A 429 -14.26 30.36 -7.08
CA GLY A 429 -13.44 30.51 -8.29
C GLY A 429 -13.51 29.37 -9.31
N LEU A 430 -14.32 28.33 -9.10
CA LEU A 430 -14.34 27.16 -10.01
C LEU A 430 -14.71 27.52 -11.47
N LYS A 431 -15.40 28.63 -11.70
CA LYS A 431 -15.76 29.10 -13.05
C LYS A 431 -14.56 29.60 -13.87
N SER A 432 -13.46 29.99 -13.22
CA SER A 432 -12.26 30.48 -13.91
C SER A 432 -11.24 29.38 -14.22
N LEU A 433 -11.53 28.13 -13.84
CA LEU A 433 -10.72 26.96 -14.19
C LEU A 433 -11.16 26.37 -15.54
N ASP A 434 -10.24 25.77 -16.28
CA ASP A 434 -10.53 25.16 -17.58
C ASP A 434 -11.39 23.90 -17.38
N ARG A 435 -12.60 23.92 -17.96
CA ARG A 435 -13.56 22.83 -17.86
C ARG A 435 -13.12 21.55 -18.57
N LYS A 436 -12.28 21.66 -19.60
CA LYS A 436 -11.87 20.50 -20.40
C LYS A 436 -10.56 19.88 -19.92
N LYS A 437 -9.67 20.68 -19.33
CA LYS A 437 -8.32 20.24 -18.97
C LYS A 437 -8.06 20.19 -17.47
N GLU A 438 -8.60 21.14 -16.69
CA GLU A 438 -8.31 21.24 -15.26
C GLU A 438 -9.37 20.53 -14.41
N LEU A 439 -10.66 20.73 -14.67
CA LEU A 439 -11.71 20.07 -13.90
C LEU A 439 -11.70 18.52 -13.96
N PRO A 440 -11.39 17.85 -15.09
CA PRO A 440 -11.35 16.38 -15.13
C PRO A 440 -10.04 15.77 -14.62
N LEU A 441 -9.15 16.56 -14.01
CA LEU A 441 -7.88 16.08 -13.48
C LEU A 441 -8.09 15.04 -12.39
N LYS A 442 -7.55 13.84 -12.59
CA LYS A 442 -7.41 12.81 -11.55
C LYS A 442 -5.93 12.59 -11.29
N ILE A 443 -5.57 12.54 -10.02
CA ILE A 443 -4.19 12.32 -9.58
C ILE A 443 -4.06 11.01 -8.82
N ASN A 444 -2.97 10.28 -9.05
CA ASN A 444 -2.59 9.05 -8.34
C ASN A 444 -3.77 8.06 -8.18
N PRO A 445 -4.33 7.52 -9.28
CA PRO A 445 -5.43 6.57 -9.19
C PRO A 445 -5.03 5.36 -8.33
N ILE A 446 -5.91 5.00 -7.40
CA ILE A 446 -5.70 3.87 -6.50
C ILE A 446 -6.43 2.66 -7.09
N THR A 447 -5.68 1.62 -7.47
CA THR A 447 -6.26 0.36 -7.95
C THR A 447 -6.80 -0.44 -6.77
N VAL A 448 -8.11 -0.64 -6.73
CA VAL A 448 -8.76 -1.47 -5.72
C VAL A 448 -8.63 -2.95 -6.14
N PRO A 449 -8.04 -3.83 -5.32
CA PRO A 449 -7.98 -5.26 -5.62
C PRO A 449 -9.38 -5.92 -5.48
N PRO A 450 -9.66 -7.01 -6.21
CA PRO A 450 -10.95 -7.70 -6.11
C PRO A 450 -11.12 -8.36 -4.72
N PRO A 451 -12.33 -8.34 -4.12
CA PRO A 451 -12.59 -9.01 -2.85
C PRO A 451 -12.64 -10.54 -3.05
N VAL A 452 -12.23 -11.29 -2.03
CA VAL A 452 -12.14 -12.76 -2.08
C VAL A 452 -13.00 -13.46 -1.03
N PHE A 453 -13.34 -12.76 0.05
CA PHE A 453 -14.27 -13.24 1.08
C PHE A 453 -15.57 -12.46 1.02
N SER A 454 -16.66 -13.10 1.45
CA SER A 454 -17.99 -12.50 1.53
C SER A 454 -18.70 -12.91 2.82
N VAL A 455 -19.60 -12.06 3.30
CA VAL A 455 -20.44 -12.33 4.46
C VAL A 455 -21.85 -11.78 4.23
N THR A 456 -22.86 -12.56 4.58
CA THR A 456 -24.25 -12.11 4.53
C THR A 456 -24.55 -11.20 5.71
N ILE A 457 -25.23 -10.08 5.45
CA ILE A 457 -25.67 -9.10 6.43
C ILE A 457 -27.18 -8.92 6.29
N GLU A 458 -27.89 -9.13 7.40
CA GLU A 458 -29.34 -8.98 7.47
C GLU A 458 -29.71 -7.96 8.55
N PRO A 459 -30.74 -7.13 8.34
CA PRO A 459 -31.21 -6.23 9.39
C PRO A 459 -31.96 -7.05 10.45
N ARG A 460 -31.75 -6.74 11.75
CA ARG A 460 -32.44 -7.44 12.85
C ARG A 460 -33.96 -7.38 12.74
N THR A 461 -34.48 -6.27 12.21
CA THR A 461 -35.89 -6.13 11.87
C THR A 461 -36.03 -5.43 10.52
N LEU A 462 -37.14 -5.63 9.82
CA LEU A 462 -37.40 -4.95 8.53
C LEU A 462 -37.34 -3.42 8.64
N GLY A 463 -37.68 -2.85 9.81
CA GLY A 463 -37.58 -1.40 10.06
C GLY A 463 -36.15 -0.87 10.13
N ASN A 464 -35.16 -1.73 10.39
CA ASN A 464 -33.74 -1.34 10.46
C ASN A 464 -33.04 -1.30 9.10
N ARG A 465 -33.75 -1.62 8.00
CA ARG A 465 -33.15 -1.72 6.66
C ARG A 465 -32.50 -0.42 6.19
N SER A 466 -33.15 0.73 6.36
CA SER A 466 -32.58 2.03 5.95
C SER A 466 -31.29 2.34 6.72
N SER A 467 -31.34 2.17 8.05
CA SER A 467 -30.17 2.41 8.92
C SER A 467 -29.01 1.46 8.62
N MET A 468 -29.31 0.20 8.28
CA MET A 468 -28.31 -0.76 7.81
C MET A 468 -27.67 -0.29 6.50
N GLU A 469 -28.46 0.09 5.50
CA GLU A 469 -27.96 0.57 4.20
C GLU A 469 -27.11 1.83 4.35
N ASP A 470 -27.50 2.77 5.19
CA ASP A 470 -26.71 3.98 5.50
C ASP A 470 -25.37 3.65 6.17
N SER A 471 -25.36 2.70 7.11
CA SER A 471 -24.15 2.26 7.81
C SER A 471 -23.20 1.52 6.87
N LEU A 472 -23.72 0.66 6.00
CA LEU A 472 -22.94 -0.07 5.00
C LEU A 472 -22.33 0.88 3.96
N ASN A 473 -23.09 1.86 3.46
CA ASN A 473 -22.57 2.88 2.55
C ASN A 473 -21.47 3.72 3.20
N THR A 474 -21.61 4.04 4.49
CA THR A 474 -20.56 4.73 5.26
C THR A 474 -19.29 3.89 5.31
N LEU A 475 -19.41 2.59 5.57
CA LEU A 475 -18.29 1.65 5.63
C LEU A 475 -17.54 1.54 4.28
N VAL A 476 -18.26 1.46 3.16
CA VAL A 476 -17.67 1.42 1.81
C VAL A 476 -17.02 2.76 1.42
N THR A 477 -17.56 3.88 1.92
CA THR A 477 -16.95 5.21 1.72
C THR A 477 -15.60 5.31 2.43
N GLU A 478 -15.49 4.73 3.63
CA GLU A 478 -14.21 4.63 4.35
C GLU A 478 -13.22 3.71 3.64
N ASP A 479 -13.67 2.53 3.23
CA ASP A 479 -12.85 1.51 2.58
C ASP A 479 -13.45 1.02 1.25
N PRO A 480 -12.99 1.56 0.11
CA PRO A 480 -13.39 1.12 -1.23
C PRO A 480 -13.09 -0.35 -1.56
N SER A 481 -12.24 -1.02 -0.79
CA SER A 481 -11.98 -2.46 -0.98
C SER A 481 -13.08 -3.36 -0.45
N LEU A 482 -14.02 -2.80 0.31
CA LEU A 482 -15.28 -3.45 0.66
C LEU A 482 -16.32 -3.22 -0.45
N GLN A 483 -17.00 -4.29 -0.86
CA GLN A 483 -18.06 -4.22 -1.87
C GLN A 483 -19.37 -4.75 -1.30
N ILE A 484 -20.46 -4.04 -1.57
CA ILE A 484 -21.81 -4.45 -1.19
C ILE A 484 -22.55 -4.91 -2.43
N THR A 485 -23.12 -6.09 -2.37
CA THR A 485 -23.97 -6.65 -3.41
C THR A 485 -25.29 -7.08 -2.79
N LYS A 486 -26.39 -6.90 -3.52
CA LYS A 486 -27.71 -7.38 -3.11
C LYS A 486 -28.09 -8.54 -4.00
N ASP A 487 -28.46 -9.65 -3.40
CA ASP A 487 -28.99 -10.81 -4.09
C ASP A 487 -30.45 -10.56 -4.45
N GLU A 488 -30.80 -10.61 -5.74
CA GLU A 488 -32.15 -10.34 -6.24
C GLU A 488 -33.13 -11.50 -5.95
N GLU A 489 -32.64 -12.74 -5.75
CA GLU A 489 -33.50 -13.91 -5.45
C GLU A 489 -33.81 -14.00 -3.96
N THR A 490 -32.80 -13.87 -3.11
CA THR A 490 -32.96 -14.00 -1.66
C THR A 490 -33.28 -12.66 -0.98
N GLY A 491 -33.01 -11.53 -1.65
CA GLY A 491 -33.10 -10.20 -1.06
C GLY A 491 -32.02 -9.89 -0.03
N GLN A 492 -31.05 -10.80 0.16
CA GLN A 492 -29.99 -10.68 1.16
C GLN A 492 -28.93 -9.68 0.71
N THR A 493 -28.31 -9.00 1.68
CA THR A 493 -27.17 -8.11 1.44
C THR A 493 -25.88 -8.86 1.72
N ILE A 494 -24.94 -8.85 0.77
CA ILE A 494 -23.65 -9.52 0.86
C ILE A 494 -22.57 -8.45 0.93
N LEU A 495 -21.72 -8.52 1.95
CA LEU A 495 -20.53 -7.67 2.10
C LEU A 495 -19.29 -8.49 1.76
N SER A 496 -18.54 -8.04 0.76
CA SER A 496 -17.32 -8.70 0.28
C SER A 496 -16.08 -7.90 0.64
N GLY A 497 -14.99 -8.58 0.98
CA GLY A 497 -13.72 -7.96 1.40
C GLY A 497 -12.49 -8.82 1.05
N MET A 498 -11.31 -8.27 1.34
CA MET A 498 -10.01 -8.85 0.94
C MET A 498 -9.52 -10.02 1.82
N GLY A 499 -10.06 -10.17 3.02
CA GLY A 499 -9.53 -11.09 4.03
C GLY A 499 -10.56 -11.42 5.11
N GLU A 500 -10.34 -12.52 5.83
CA GLU A 500 -11.14 -12.89 6.99
C GLU A 500 -11.02 -11.83 8.09
N LEU A 501 -9.78 -11.44 8.42
CA LEU A 501 -9.50 -10.40 9.42
C LEU A 501 -10.14 -9.06 9.01
N HIS A 502 -10.06 -8.73 7.72
CA HIS A 502 -10.66 -7.52 7.18
C HIS A 502 -12.19 -7.50 7.40
N LEU A 503 -12.89 -8.60 7.10
CA LEU A 503 -14.34 -8.70 7.36
C LEU A 503 -14.69 -8.73 8.86
N GLU A 504 -13.85 -9.31 9.72
CA GLU A 504 -14.05 -9.27 11.18
C GLU A 504 -14.04 -7.83 11.71
N ILE A 505 -13.12 -6.99 11.22
CA ILE A 505 -13.01 -5.60 11.62
C ILE A 505 -14.15 -4.77 11.05
N ALA A 506 -14.52 -4.99 9.78
CA ALA A 506 -15.71 -4.40 9.18
C ALA A 506 -16.97 -4.70 10.01
N LYS A 507 -17.13 -5.96 10.44
CA LYS A 507 -18.20 -6.39 11.36
C LYS A 507 -18.14 -5.66 12.70
N TYR A 508 -16.95 -5.55 13.31
CA TYR A 508 -16.80 -4.85 14.58
C TYR A 508 -17.23 -3.39 14.46
N LYS A 509 -16.80 -2.68 13.41
CA LYS A 509 -17.18 -1.29 13.16
C LYS A 509 -18.68 -1.12 13.00
N LEU A 510 -19.31 -1.97 12.18
CA LEU A 510 -20.76 -1.91 11.95
C LEU A 510 -21.55 -2.00 13.26
N ILE A 511 -21.18 -2.94 14.15
CA ILE A 511 -21.92 -3.19 15.40
C ILE A 511 -21.55 -2.16 16.49
N ASN A 512 -20.26 -1.87 16.67
CA ASN A 512 -19.78 -1.15 17.85
C ASN A 512 -19.55 0.34 17.62
N GLU A 513 -19.21 0.76 16.39
CA GLU A 513 -18.96 2.18 16.07
C GLU A 513 -20.19 2.81 15.40
N LEU A 514 -20.74 2.16 14.38
CA LEU A 514 -21.91 2.66 13.64
C LEU A 514 -23.24 2.28 14.31
N HIS A 515 -23.21 1.42 15.34
CA HIS A 515 -24.38 0.93 16.07
C HIS A 515 -25.49 0.37 15.16
N ALA A 516 -25.12 -0.24 14.04
CA ALA A 516 -26.04 -0.81 13.09
C ALA A 516 -26.74 -2.05 13.69
N ALA A 517 -28.08 -2.06 13.65
CA ALA A 517 -28.88 -3.17 14.13
C ALA A 517 -28.92 -4.32 13.09
N VAL A 518 -27.81 -5.02 12.94
CA VAL A 518 -27.62 -6.09 11.95
C VAL A 518 -27.31 -7.44 12.60
N GLU A 519 -27.67 -8.52 11.90
CA GLU A 519 -27.18 -9.87 12.08
C GLU A 519 -26.22 -10.21 10.95
N ILE A 520 -25.11 -10.85 11.29
CA ILE A 520 -24.03 -11.12 10.34
C ILE A 520 -23.80 -12.62 10.31
N GLY A 521 -23.88 -13.19 9.11
CA GLY A 521 -23.66 -14.60 8.83
C GLY A 521 -22.19 -15.02 9.00
N LYS A 522 -21.89 -16.26 8.62
CA LYS A 522 -20.52 -16.77 8.60
C LYS A 522 -19.78 -16.26 7.36
N VAL A 523 -18.48 -16.01 7.50
CA VAL A 523 -17.61 -15.67 6.36
C VAL A 523 -17.57 -16.86 5.41
N ARG A 524 -17.84 -16.61 4.12
CA ARG A 524 -17.81 -17.58 3.04
C ARG A 524 -16.86 -17.10 1.95
N VAL A 525 -16.20 -18.03 1.29
CA VAL A 525 -15.38 -17.74 0.11
C VAL A 525 -16.31 -17.44 -1.07
N SER A 526 -16.02 -16.38 -1.83
CA SER A 526 -16.82 -16.04 -3.01
C SER A 526 -16.45 -16.98 -4.16
N ASN A 527 -17.28 -18.00 -4.39
CA ASN A 527 -17.18 -18.82 -5.58
C ASN A 527 -17.68 -18.04 -6.81
N LYS A 528 -17.21 -18.44 -7.99
CA LYS A 528 -17.67 -17.95 -9.29
C LYS A 528 -18.09 -19.15 -10.13
N GLU A 529 -18.69 -18.90 -11.28
CA GLU A 529 -18.90 -19.94 -12.29
C GLU A 529 -18.17 -19.57 -13.59
N THR A 530 -17.90 -20.53 -14.45
CA THR A 530 -17.39 -20.28 -15.79
C THR A 530 -18.02 -21.23 -16.80
N LEU A 531 -17.91 -20.88 -18.07
CA LEU A 531 -18.34 -21.72 -19.17
C LEU A 531 -17.22 -22.67 -19.58
N MET A 532 -17.56 -23.94 -19.79
CA MET A 532 -16.63 -24.97 -20.24
C MET A 532 -16.43 -24.97 -21.75
N GLU A 533 -17.46 -24.62 -22.51
CA GLU A 533 -17.46 -24.66 -23.97
C GLU A 533 -18.03 -23.36 -24.54
N SER A 534 -17.63 -23.03 -25.77
CA SER A 534 -18.19 -21.91 -26.52
C SER A 534 -19.66 -22.15 -26.87
N THR A 535 -20.48 -21.14 -26.67
CA THR A 535 -21.93 -21.23 -26.96
C THR A 535 -22.24 -21.00 -28.44
N SER A 536 -23.39 -21.51 -28.90
CA SER A 536 -23.88 -21.26 -30.25
C SER A 536 -24.38 -19.81 -30.41
N SER A 537 -24.13 -19.23 -31.59
CA SER A 537 -24.57 -17.87 -31.90
C SER A 537 -26.09 -17.80 -31.95
N ASN A 538 -26.69 -16.96 -31.11
CA ASN A 538 -28.13 -16.71 -31.12
C ASN A 538 -28.41 -15.34 -31.73
N THR A 539 -29.45 -15.27 -32.56
CA THR A 539 -29.88 -14.03 -33.21
C THR A 539 -31.26 -13.63 -32.72
N ILE A 540 -31.44 -12.35 -32.39
CA ILE A 540 -32.75 -11.75 -32.15
C ILE A 540 -32.98 -10.63 -33.17
N SER A 541 -34.19 -10.56 -33.71
CA SER A 541 -34.65 -9.48 -34.58
C SER A 541 -35.96 -8.91 -34.02
N THR A 542 -36.09 -7.59 -34.00
CA THR A 542 -37.32 -6.90 -33.60
C THR A 542 -38.06 -6.34 -34.81
N ASP A 543 -39.37 -6.11 -34.68
CA ASP A 543 -40.19 -5.47 -35.71
C ASP A 543 -39.72 -4.05 -36.06
N ALA A 544 -38.96 -3.43 -35.14
CA ALA A 544 -38.33 -2.12 -35.33
C ALA A 544 -37.07 -2.15 -36.21
N GLY A 545 -36.59 -3.34 -36.64
CA GLY A 545 -35.41 -3.49 -37.50
C GLY A 545 -34.08 -3.63 -36.75
N LEU A 546 -34.09 -3.82 -35.42
CA LEU A 546 -32.88 -4.14 -34.65
C LEU A 546 -32.56 -5.63 -34.77
N ARG A 547 -31.33 -5.96 -35.16
CA ARG A 547 -30.84 -7.34 -35.23
C ARG A 547 -29.47 -7.46 -34.58
N PHE A 548 -29.32 -8.39 -33.63
CA PHE A 548 -28.03 -8.72 -33.04
C PHE A 548 -27.82 -10.23 -33.02
N THR A 549 -26.59 -10.64 -33.31
CA THR A 549 -26.12 -12.02 -33.13
C THR A 549 -25.03 -12.03 -32.05
N ILE A 550 -25.28 -12.77 -30.96
CA ILE A 550 -24.37 -12.85 -29.81
C ILE A 550 -24.02 -14.32 -29.52
N SER A 551 -22.76 -14.56 -29.17
CA SER A 551 -22.27 -15.77 -28.53
C SER A 551 -21.52 -15.41 -27.25
N VAL A 552 -21.47 -16.32 -26.28
CA VAL A 552 -20.61 -16.25 -25.10
C VAL A 552 -19.54 -17.33 -25.21
N ILE A 553 -18.28 -16.96 -25.02
CA ILE A 553 -17.12 -17.85 -25.16
C ILE A 553 -16.24 -17.78 -23.90
N PRO A 554 -15.61 -18.88 -23.46
CA PRO A 554 -14.58 -18.83 -22.44
C PRO A 554 -13.28 -18.21 -22.99
N ILE A 555 -12.58 -17.41 -22.17
CA ILE A 555 -11.38 -16.67 -22.60
C ILE A 555 -10.14 -17.56 -22.63
N SER A 556 -10.07 -18.55 -21.76
CA SER A 556 -8.92 -19.44 -21.61
C SER A 556 -8.52 -20.18 -22.90
N GLU A 557 -9.38 -20.17 -23.93
CA GLU A 557 -9.17 -20.82 -25.22
C GLU A 557 -8.66 -19.93 -26.37
N ARG A 558 -8.55 -18.59 -26.24
CA ARG A 558 -8.32 -17.75 -27.44
C ARG A 558 -7.47 -16.48 -27.26
N PRO A 559 -6.40 -16.27 -28.08
CA PRO A 559 -5.72 -14.98 -28.18
C PRO A 559 -6.54 -13.96 -28.99
N PRO A 560 -6.38 -12.65 -28.74
CA PRO A 560 -7.11 -11.60 -29.46
C PRO A 560 -6.74 -11.60 -30.95
N LEU A 561 -7.76 -11.59 -31.82
CA LEU A 561 -7.56 -11.48 -33.26
C LEU A 561 -7.45 -10.00 -33.72
N PRO A 562 -6.77 -9.71 -34.84
CA PRO A 562 -6.60 -8.33 -35.33
C PRO A 562 -7.91 -7.58 -35.67
N ASN A 563 -8.99 -8.34 -35.94
CA ASN A 563 -10.29 -7.79 -36.38
C ASN A 563 -11.33 -7.73 -35.24
N GLU A 564 -10.89 -7.98 -34.00
CA GLU A 564 -11.73 -8.01 -32.81
C GLU A 564 -11.34 -6.88 -31.86
N ASN A 565 -12.30 -6.07 -31.45
CA ASN A 565 -12.09 -5.07 -30.41
C ASN A 565 -12.51 -5.64 -29.05
N TRP A 566 -11.56 -5.75 -28.13
CA TRP A 566 -11.76 -6.32 -26.80
C TRP A 566 -11.95 -5.21 -25.77
N ILE A 567 -13.08 -5.26 -25.07
CA ILE A 567 -13.44 -4.28 -24.05
C ILE A 567 -13.59 -5.01 -22.73
N SER A 568 -12.79 -4.65 -21.73
CA SER A 568 -12.92 -5.24 -20.39
C SER A 568 -14.25 -4.83 -19.74
N LEU A 569 -14.93 -5.80 -19.15
CA LEU A 569 -16.23 -5.65 -18.48
C LEU A 569 -16.10 -5.46 -16.96
N GLY A 570 -14.89 -5.25 -16.43
CA GLY A 570 -14.65 -5.03 -15.00
C GLY A 570 -13.57 -5.94 -14.42
N SER A 571 -13.72 -6.31 -13.14
CA SER A 571 -12.69 -7.03 -12.36
C SER A 571 -12.73 -8.56 -12.48
N ASP A 572 -13.82 -9.14 -13.01
CA ASP A 572 -14.04 -10.60 -13.06
C ASP A 572 -13.42 -11.28 -14.30
N ASN A 573 -12.37 -10.66 -14.88
CA ASN A 573 -11.71 -11.07 -16.13
C ASN A 573 -12.70 -11.34 -17.28
N ASN A 574 -13.80 -10.60 -17.37
CA ASN A 574 -14.79 -10.74 -18.44
C ASN A 574 -14.57 -9.68 -19.52
N TYR A 575 -14.86 -10.02 -20.78
CA TYR A 575 -14.69 -9.11 -21.91
C TYR A 575 -15.93 -9.04 -22.81
N LEU A 576 -16.10 -7.92 -23.49
CA LEU A 576 -16.96 -7.79 -24.64
C LEU A 576 -16.06 -7.78 -25.88
N ILE A 577 -16.29 -8.74 -26.77
CA ILE A 577 -15.61 -8.83 -28.05
C ILE A 577 -16.57 -8.29 -29.11
N MET A 578 -16.20 -7.18 -29.72
CA MET A 578 -16.91 -6.60 -30.86
C MET A 578 -16.16 -6.99 -32.14
N GLU A 579 -16.78 -7.80 -32.99
CA GLU A 579 -16.26 -8.00 -34.34
C GLU A 579 -16.47 -6.74 -35.18
N GLN A 580 -15.53 -6.47 -36.10
CA GLN A 580 -15.69 -5.40 -37.06
C GLN A 580 -16.95 -5.64 -37.91
N HIS A 581 -17.79 -4.61 -38.04
CA HIS A 581 -19.02 -4.71 -38.80
C HIS A 581 -18.73 -4.85 -40.30
N GLU A 582 -19.50 -5.68 -41.01
CA GLU A 582 -19.26 -5.99 -42.43
C GLU A 582 -19.37 -4.75 -43.34
N ILE A 583 -20.19 -3.77 -42.97
CA ILE A 583 -20.58 -2.61 -43.81
C ILE A 583 -20.17 -1.25 -43.20
N TYR A 584 -20.02 -1.16 -41.88
CA TYR A 584 -19.95 0.12 -41.16
C TYR A 584 -18.60 0.24 -40.44
N ASP A 585 -17.91 1.35 -40.68
CA ASP A 585 -16.66 1.69 -40.01
C ASP A 585 -16.93 2.82 -39.01
N PRO A 586 -16.60 2.67 -37.71
CA PRO A 586 -16.83 3.67 -36.68
C PRO A 586 -16.22 5.05 -36.98
N VAL A 587 -15.14 5.10 -37.77
CA VAL A 587 -14.39 6.32 -38.09
C VAL A 587 -14.73 6.84 -39.48
N LYS A 588 -14.94 5.95 -40.47
CA LYS A 588 -15.11 6.35 -41.88
C LYS A 588 -16.55 6.43 -42.36
N ASN A 589 -17.47 5.61 -41.85
CA ASN A 589 -18.79 5.43 -42.44
C ASN A 589 -19.88 5.13 -41.39
N TRP A 590 -20.00 6.00 -40.39
CA TRP A 590 -21.02 5.92 -39.35
C TRP A 590 -22.27 6.72 -39.76
N LYS A 591 -23.38 6.03 -40.05
CA LYS A 591 -24.63 6.65 -40.57
C LYS A 591 -25.73 6.84 -39.53
N PHE A 592 -25.54 6.35 -38.31
CA PHE A 592 -26.55 6.36 -37.26
C PHE A 592 -26.51 7.67 -36.46
N GLN A 593 -27.68 8.16 -36.01
CA GLN A 593 -27.76 9.35 -35.15
C GLN A 593 -27.11 9.12 -33.77
N MET A 594 -27.17 7.90 -33.26
CA MET A 594 -26.51 7.52 -32.01
C MET A 594 -24.98 7.39 -32.20
N PRO A 595 -24.14 7.95 -31.32
CA PRO A 595 -22.69 7.75 -31.38
C PRO A 595 -22.27 6.29 -31.15
N TYR A 596 -21.23 5.82 -31.84
CA TYR A 596 -20.69 4.46 -31.65
C TYR A 596 -20.33 4.15 -30.18
N GLY A 597 -19.78 5.13 -29.44
CA GLY A 597 -19.48 4.96 -28.02
C GLY A 597 -20.73 4.68 -27.15
N ALA A 598 -21.89 5.22 -27.52
CA ALA A 598 -23.14 4.95 -26.81
C ALA A 598 -23.66 3.52 -27.06
N LEU A 599 -23.48 2.99 -28.28
CA LEU A 599 -23.75 1.59 -28.60
C LEU A 599 -22.86 0.66 -27.76
N VAL A 600 -21.56 0.93 -27.75
CA VAL A 600 -20.59 0.13 -27.00
C VAL A 600 -20.92 0.16 -25.51
N ASN A 601 -21.18 1.33 -24.93
CA ASN A 601 -21.53 1.44 -23.51
C ASN A 601 -22.82 0.69 -23.16
N ALA A 602 -23.82 0.69 -24.05
CA ALA A 602 -25.06 -0.06 -23.86
C ALA A 602 -24.81 -1.57 -23.85
N LEU A 603 -24.02 -2.07 -24.81
CA LEU A 603 -23.63 -3.48 -24.89
C LEU A 603 -22.80 -3.89 -23.67
N THR A 604 -21.78 -3.10 -23.31
CA THR A 604 -20.96 -3.32 -22.12
C THR A 604 -21.81 -3.40 -20.85
N SER A 605 -22.70 -2.44 -20.63
CA SER A 605 -23.59 -2.44 -19.46
C SER A 605 -24.52 -3.67 -19.44
N SER A 606 -25.07 -4.05 -20.59
CA SER A 606 -25.94 -5.22 -20.70
C SER A 606 -25.21 -6.54 -20.44
N SER A 607 -23.97 -6.68 -20.93
CA SER A 607 -23.14 -7.86 -20.76
C SER A 607 -22.70 -8.02 -19.30
N ILE A 608 -22.33 -6.93 -18.63
CA ILE A 608 -22.00 -6.94 -17.19
C ILE A 608 -23.18 -7.52 -16.40
N VAL A 609 -24.37 -6.94 -16.58
CA VAL A 609 -25.56 -7.36 -15.82
C VAL A 609 -25.96 -8.80 -16.14
N ALA A 610 -25.82 -9.23 -17.39
CA ALA A 610 -26.18 -10.59 -17.79
C ALA A 610 -25.21 -11.65 -17.23
N LEU A 611 -23.90 -11.40 -17.27
CA LEU A 611 -22.89 -12.30 -16.71
C LEU A 611 -22.93 -12.34 -15.18
N TYR A 612 -23.30 -11.22 -14.55
CA TYR A 612 -23.45 -11.12 -13.11
C TYR A 612 -24.64 -11.92 -12.57
N LYS A 613 -25.67 -12.15 -13.39
CA LYS A 613 -26.84 -12.97 -13.03
C LYS A 613 -26.49 -14.44 -12.77
N GLY A 614 -25.28 -14.85 -13.18
CA GLY A 614 -24.66 -16.11 -12.81
C GLY A 614 -25.02 -17.30 -13.69
N GLY A 615 -24.30 -18.40 -13.48
CA GLY A 615 -24.52 -19.67 -14.19
C GLY A 615 -25.62 -20.52 -13.55
N LYS A 616 -25.85 -21.72 -14.09
CA LYS A 616 -26.97 -22.59 -13.68
C LYS A 616 -26.65 -23.52 -12.51
N VAL A 617 -25.40 -23.66 -12.10
CA VAL A 617 -25.03 -24.69 -11.10
C VAL A 617 -25.37 -24.21 -9.70
N ALA A 618 -24.95 -23.01 -9.34
CA ALA A 618 -25.16 -22.44 -8.01
C ALA A 618 -25.53 -20.94 -8.07
N GLY A 619 -25.76 -20.39 -9.27
CA GLY A 619 -26.14 -18.99 -9.44
C GLY A 619 -24.99 -18.00 -9.22
N TYR A 620 -23.72 -18.45 -9.21
CA TYR A 620 -22.60 -17.54 -8.98
C TYR A 620 -22.26 -16.72 -10.23
N PRO A 621 -21.78 -15.47 -10.07
CA PRO A 621 -21.38 -14.64 -11.21
C PRO A 621 -20.37 -15.34 -12.12
N LEU A 622 -20.52 -15.17 -13.43
CA LEU A 622 -19.62 -15.76 -14.41
C LEU A 622 -18.27 -15.04 -14.42
N TYR A 623 -17.19 -15.82 -14.49
CA TYR A 623 -15.79 -15.41 -14.52
C TYR A 623 -15.10 -16.01 -15.75
N ASP A 624 -14.10 -15.30 -16.29
CA ASP A 624 -13.32 -15.71 -17.47
C ASP A 624 -14.16 -15.92 -18.74
N CYS A 625 -15.22 -15.13 -18.91
CA CYS A 625 -16.15 -15.21 -20.04
C CYS A 625 -16.08 -13.97 -20.93
N ALA A 626 -16.13 -14.16 -22.24
CA ALA A 626 -16.26 -13.09 -23.22
C ALA A 626 -17.62 -13.15 -23.94
N VAL A 627 -18.35 -12.03 -23.94
CA VAL A 627 -19.55 -11.87 -24.77
C VAL A 627 -19.11 -11.38 -26.14
N LYS A 628 -19.30 -12.20 -27.16
CA LYS A 628 -18.93 -11.89 -28.54
C LYS A 628 -20.15 -11.43 -29.33
N VAL A 629 -20.08 -10.20 -29.82
CA VAL A 629 -21.08 -9.61 -30.73
C VAL A 629 -20.54 -9.72 -32.15
N HIS A 630 -21.28 -10.43 -32.99
CA HIS A 630 -20.87 -10.67 -34.37
C HIS A 630 -21.11 -9.46 -35.27
N GLY A 631 -20.26 -9.28 -36.29
CA GLY A 631 -20.25 -8.11 -37.17
C GLY A 631 -21.44 -7.93 -38.12
N ASN A 632 -22.50 -8.72 -37.95
CA ASN A 632 -23.71 -8.77 -38.78
C ASN A 632 -24.93 -8.10 -38.10
N TRP A 633 -24.69 -7.13 -37.21
CA TRP A 633 -25.74 -6.44 -36.47
C TRP A 633 -26.42 -5.35 -37.32
N GLU A 634 -27.74 -5.21 -37.20
CA GLU A 634 -28.52 -4.20 -37.94
C GLU A 634 -29.19 -3.24 -36.96
N LEU A 635 -29.13 -1.93 -37.27
CA LEU A 635 -29.70 -0.85 -36.47
C LEU A 635 -30.61 0.04 -37.34
N PRO A 636 -31.73 0.56 -36.82
CA PRO A 636 -32.51 1.61 -37.46
C PRO A 636 -31.72 2.93 -37.50
N LEU A 637 -31.86 3.70 -38.58
CA LEU A 637 -31.11 4.96 -38.77
C LEU A 637 -31.54 6.07 -37.78
N ASP A 638 -32.77 5.96 -37.30
CA ASP A 638 -33.51 6.89 -36.46
C ASP A 638 -33.41 6.58 -34.96
N ILE A 639 -32.63 5.56 -34.57
CA ILE A 639 -32.45 5.21 -33.16
C ILE A 639 -31.60 6.27 -32.43
N GLN A 640 -32.21 6.91 -31.43
CA GLN A 640 -31.56 7.92 -30.59
C GLN A 640 -31.27 7.41 -29.17
N ASN A 641 -32.07 6.47 -28.67
CA ASN A 641 -32.00 6.01 -27.28
C ASN A 641 -31.39 4.59 -27.18
N PRO A 642 -30.28 4.39 -26.45
CA PRO A 642 -29.63 3.09 -26.29
C PRO A 642 -30.41 2.10 -25.40
N THR A 643 -31.51 2.52 -24.78
CA THR A 643 -32.27 1.69 -23.82
C THR A 643 -32.83 0.41 -24.43
N GLU A 644 -33.35 0.48 -25.66
CA GLU A 644 -33.86 -0.70 -26.37
C GLU A 644 -32.74 -1.71 -26.64
N ILE A 645 -31.58 -1.22 -27.11
CA ILE A 645 -30.40 -2.04 -27.36
C ILE A 645 -29.97 -2.76 -26.08
N LEU A 646 -29.86 -2.03 -24.96
CA LEU A 646 -29.47 -2.57 -23.67
C LEU A 646 -30.41 -3.69 -23.20
N SER A 647 -31.73 -3.50 -23.35
CA SER A 647 -32.72 -4.51 -22.97
C SER A 647 -32.66 -5.76 -23.85
N LEU A 648 -32.49 -5.58 -25.16
CA LEU A 648 -32.43 -6.66 -26.15
C LEU A 648 -31.16 -7.47 -26.01
N SER A 649 -30.00 -6.82 -25.91
CA SER A 649 -28.72 -7.49 -25.73
C SER A 649 -28.67 -8.23 -24.40
N ARG A 650 -29.21 -7.65 -23.31
CA ARG A 650 -29.35 -8.35 -22.02
C ARG A 650 -30.22 -9.60 -22.14
N SER A 651 -31.39 -9.48 -22.77
CA SER A 651 -32.30 -10.61 -22.98
C SER A 651 -31.67 -11.70 -23.84
N LEU A 652 -30.92 -11.32 -24.88
CA LEU A 652 -30.22 -12.25 -25.76
C LEU A 652 -29.13 -13.01 -25.02
N VAL A 653 -28.25 -12.33 -24.27
CA VAL A 653 -27.19 -12.98 -23.48
C VAL A 653 -27.80 -13.93 -22.44
N LEU A 654 -28.84 -13.50 -21.74
CA LEU A 654 -29.56 -14.36 -20.79
C LEU A 654 -30.20 -15.57 -21.48
N LYS A 655 -30.74 -15.39 -22.69
CA LYS A 655 -31.31 -16.49 -23.47
C LYS A 655 -30.24 -17.52 -23.85
N VAL A 656 -29.06 -17.06 -24.32
CA VAL A 656 -27.92 -17.94 -24.61
C VAL A 656 -27.52 -18.73 -23.37
N LEU A 657 -27.30 -18.06 -22.23
CA LEU A 657 -26.93 -18.73 -20.99
C LEU A 657 -28.02 -19.70 -20.49
N SER A 658 -29.30 -19.32 -20.63
CA SER A 658 -30.44 -20.17 -20.24
C SER A 658 -30.64 -21.39 -21.17
N SER A 659 -30.09 -21.38 -22.38
CA SER A 659 -30.22 -22.49 -23.32
C SER A 659 -29.24 -23.64 -23.06
N LEU A 660 -28.20 -23.40 -22.26
CA LEU A 660 -27.16 -24.37 -21.95
C LEU A 660 -27.59 -25.33 -20.84
N GLU A 661 -27.06 -26.54 -20.85
CA GLU A 661 -27.23 -27.49 -19.76
C GLU A 661 -26.33 -27.12 -18.58
N GLU A 662 -26.65 -27.61 -17.38
CA GLU A 662 -25.83 -27.40 -16.17
C GLU A 662 -24.41 -27.94 -16.34
N THR A 663 -24.21 -28.96 -17.18
CA THR A 663 -22.92 -29.60 -17.49
C THR A 663 -21.94 -28.69 -18.22
N ASN A 664 -22.43 -27.63 -18.88
CA ASN A 664 -21.59 -26.65 -19.56
C ASN A 664 -21.00 -25.61 -18.60
N PHE A 665 -21.40 -25.61 -17.34
CA PHE A 665 -20.91 -24.69 -16.32
C PHE A 665 -20.00 -25.43 -15.34
N ALA A 666 -18.94 -24.77 -14.90
CA ALA A 666 -18.07 -25.25 -13.83
C ALA A 666 -18.04 -24.21 -12.71
N VAL A 667 -18.17 -24.68 -11.47
CA VAL A 667 -17.94 -23.84 -10.30
C VAL A 667 -16.45 -23.63 -10.14
N LEU A 668 -16.10 -22.38 -9.92
CA LEU A 668 -14.75 -21.93 -9.66
C LEU A 668 -14.62 -21.48 -8.20
N GLU A 669 -13.51 -21.86 -7.58
CA GLU A 669 -13.07 -21.36 -6.30
C GLU A 669 -11.78 -20.52 -6.45
N PRO A 670 -11.57 -19.53 -5.58
CA PRO A 670 -10.34 -18.77 -5.56
C PRO A 670 -9.17 -19.64 -5.12
N VAL A 671 -8.14 -19.68 -5.97
CA VAL A 671 -6.89 -20.39 -5.73
C VAL A 671 -5.81 -19.38 -5.37
N MET A 672 -5.04 -19.74 -4.35
CA MET A 672 -3.98 -18.92 -3.79
C MET A 672 -2.63 -19.52 -4.18
N SER A 673 -1.72 -18.66 -4.65
CA SER A 673 -0.30 -18.99 -4.74
C SER A 673 0.29 -18.90 -3.34
N LEU A 674 0.66 -20.05 -2.79
CA LEU A 674 1.22 -20.23 -1.46
C LEU A 674 2.74 -20.39 -1.58
N GLU A 675 3.49 -19.62 -0.80
CA GLU A 675 4.94 -19.77 -0.62
C GLU A 675 5.23 -19.92 0.87
N VAL A 676 5.78 -21.07 1.27
CA VAL A 676 5.95 -21.46 2.67
C VAL A 676 7.44 -21.66 2.95
N ILE A 677 7.97 -20.91 3.91
CA ILE A 677 9.37 -20.95 4.32
C ILE A 677 9.43 -21.66 5.66
N VAL A 678 10.06 -22.83 5.70
CA VAL A 678 10.09 -23.71 6.88
C VAL A 678 11.46 -24.35 7.07
N ALA A 679 11.83 -24.61 8.31
CA ALA A 679 13.04 -25.38 8.61
C ALA A 679 12.88 -26.81 8.09
N GLN A 680 13.97 -27.40 7.58
CA GLN A 680 13.98 -28.76 7.03
C GLN A 680 13.35 -29.82 7.97
N LYS A 681 13.49 -29.63 9.29
CA LYS A 681 12.90 -30.53 10.30
C LYS A 681 11.37 -30.48 10.39
N ASP A 682 10.77 -29.32 10.11
CA ASP A 682 9.33 -29.09 10.22
C ASP A 682 8.62 -29.27 8.86
N MET A 683 9.40 -29.34 7.78
CA MET A 683 8.92 -29.48 6.39
C MET A 683 7.96 -30.65 6.19
N GLY A 684 8.27 -31.82 6.78
CA GLY A 684 7.44 -33.03 6.59
C GLY A 684 6.01 -32.87 7.11
N ALA A 685 5.86 -32.28 8.29
CA ALA A 685 4.54 -32.04 8.90
C ALA A 685 3.73 -31.01 8.10
N VAL A 686 4.42 -30.00 7.55
CA VAL A 686 3.79 -28.95 6.74
C VAL A 686 3.35 -29.49 5.38
N LEU A 687 4.18 -30.26 4.68
CA LEU A 687 3.81 -30.89 3.40
C LEU A 687 2.63 -31.85 3.53
N GLN A 688 2.57 -32.60 4.64
CA GLN A 688 1.47 -33.51 4.92
C GLN A 688 0.15 -32.75 5.14
N ASP A 689 0.17 -31.64 5.88
CA ASP A 689 -1.04 -30.81 6.06
C ASP A 689 -1.48 -30.18 4.74
N LEU A 690 -0.53 -29.61 3.99
CA LEU A 690 -0.82 -28.95 2.71
C LEU A 690 -1.41 -29.91 1.68
N THR A 691 -0.82 -31.08 1.49
CA THR A 691 -1.28 -32.05 0.49
C THR A 691 -2.53 -32.80 0.97
N GLY A 692 -2.63 -33.09 2.28
CA GLY A 692 -3.67 -33.97 2.81
C GLY A 692 -4.94 -33.27 3.27
N ALA A 693 -4.82 -32.18 4.04
CA ALA A 693 -5.98 -31.48 4.62
C ALA A 693 -6.39 -30.24 3.83
N ARG A 694 -5.52 -29.74 2.95
CA ARG A 694 -5.68 -28.45 2.28
C ARG A 694 -5.81 -28.53 0.77
N ASP A 695 -5.68 -29.72 0.18
CA ASP A 695 -5.69 -29.96 -1.27
C ASP A 695 -4.73 -29.04 -2.03
N ALA A 696 -3.56 -28.77 -1.44
CA ALA A 696 -2.54 -27.95 -2.08
C ALA A 696 -1.78 -28.75 -3.15
N ASN A 697 -1.71 -28.20 -4.36
CA ASN A 697 -0.85 -28.70 -5.42
C ASN A 697 0.55 -28.11 -5.27
N ILE A 698 1.52 -28.93 -4.87
CA ILE A 698 2.93 -28.51 -4.69
C ILE A 698 3.58 -28.32 -6.06
N LEU A 699 4.07 -27.11 -6.32
CA LEU A 699 4.76 -26.75 -7.56
C LEU A 699 6.27 -27.02 -7.48
N SER A 700 6.91 -26.57 -6.39
CA SER A 700 8.34 -26.76 -6.16
C SER A 700 8.67 -26.80 -4.67
N ILE A 701 9.79 -27.44 -4.35
CA ILE A 701 10.42 -27.42 -3.03
C ILE A 701 11.88 -27.07 -3.28
N ASP A 702 12.22 -25.82 -2.99
CA ASP A 702 13.53 -25.27 -3.30
C ASP A 702 14.32 -25.02 -2.00
N ASP A 703 15.64 -25.14 -2.07
CA ASP A 703 16.51 -24.61 -1.01
C ASP A 703 16.52 -23.08 -1.08
N GLU A 704 16.45 -22.40 0.07
CA GLU A 704 16.54 -20.93 0.08
C GLU A 704 17.83 -20.43 -0.61
N HIS A 705 18.89 -21.24 -0.59
CA HIS A 705 20.15 -20.95 -1.27
C HIS A 705 20.12 -21.18 -2.79
N GLU A 706 19.32 -22.12 -3.31
CA GLU A 706 19.22 -22.40 -4.76
C GLU A 706 18.27 -21.44 -5.50
N LEU A 707 17.31 -20.85 -4.79
CA LEU A 707 16.44 -19.80 -5.34
C LEU A 707 17.19 -18.53 -5.74
N ASN A 708 18.40 -18.31 -5.21
CA ASN A 708 19.29 -17.26 -5.67
C ASN A 708 19.90 -17.55 -7.06
N GLY A 709 19.81 -18.80 -7.56
CA GLY A 709 20.39 -19.22 -8.83
C GLY A 709 19.40 -19.44 -9.98
N SER A 710 18.12 -19.73 -9.73
CA SER A 710 17.23 -20.31 -10.76
C SER A 710 15.99 -19.49 -11.15
N ALA A 711 15.90 -18.20 -10.77
CA ALA A 711 14.90 -17.28 -11.32
C ALA A 711 15.54 -16.28 -12.29
N THR A 712 15.39 -16.53 -13.60
CA THR A 712 15.64 -15.66 -14.77
C THR A 712 16.19 -14.24 -14.48
N GLY A 713 17.43 -14.00 -14.92
CA GLY A 713 17.95 -12.67 -15.29
C GLY A 713 19.30 -12.32 -14.65
N ASP A 714 20.28 -11.91 -15.46
CA ASP A 714 21.63 -11.43 -15.10
C ASP A 714 21.68 -10.53 -13.84
N SER A 715 20.59 -9.83 -13.54
CA SER A 715 20.45 -8.94 -12.37
C SER A 715 20.66 -9.61 -11.00
N ASN A 716 20.30 -10.88 -10.77
CA ASN A 716 20.47 -11.51 -9.44
C ASN A 716 21.95 -11.77 -9.14
N ILE A 717 22.74 -12.11 -10.17
CA ILE A 717 24.18 -12.35 -10.05
C ILE A 717 24.91 -11.05 -9.68
N GLU A 718 24.48 -9.92 -10.26
CA GLU A 718 25.02 -8.59 -9.93
C GLU A 718 24.87 -8.30 -8.43
N PHE A 719 23.64 -8.37 -7.88
CA PHE A 719 23.43 -8.04 -6.46
C PHE A 719 24.03 -9.05 -5.48
N LEU A 720 24.20 -10.32 -5.89
CA LEU A 720 24.97 -11.29 -5.11
C LEU A 720 26.45 -10.90 -5.03
N SER A 721 27.03 -10.44 -6.16
CA SER A 721 28.42 -9.95 -6.18
C SER A 721 28.57 -8.67 -5.34
N VAL A 722 27.61 -7.74 -5.42
CA VAL A 722 27.58 -6.54 -4.57
C VAL A 722 27.52 -6.92 -3.10
N ALA A 723 26.66 -7.87 -2.71
CA ALA A 723 26.55 -8.34 -1.33
C ALA A 723 27.81 -9.04 -0.80
N GLN A 724 28.58 -9.68 -1.67
CA GLN A 724 29.86 -10.32 -1.32
C GLN A 724 31.00 -9.32 -1.18
N ASN A 725 31.00 -8.27 -2.00
CA ASN A 725 32.03 -7.23 -1.99
C ASN A 725 31.77 -6.14 -0.93
N GLN A 726 30.53 -5.96 -0.49
CA GLN A 726 30.19 -5.00 0.57
C GLN A 726 30.82 -5.44 1.91
N PHE A 727 31.61 -4.56 2.52
CA PHE A 727 32.09 -4.79 3.88
C PHE A 727 30.92 -4.69 4.87
N LEU A 728 30.81 -5.67 5.75
CA LEU A 728 29.78 -5.72 6.79
C LEU A 728 30.41 -6.16 8.12
N PRO A 729 30.03 -5.53 9.25
CA PRO A 729 30.62 -5.84 10.56
C PRO A 729 30.28 -7.25 11.04
N PRO A 730 31.02 -7.85 11.99
CA PRO A 730 30.73 -9.19 12.47
C PRO A 730 29.42 -9.26 13.28
N ASP A 731 28.61 -10.29 13.05
CA ASP A 731 27.39 -10.58 13.83
C ASP A 731 27.74 -11.30 15.15
N MET A 732 27.92 -10.52 16.22
CA MET A 732 28.41 -11.00 17.52
C MET A 732 27.46 -11.99 18.22
N THR A 733 26.15 -11.81 18.06
CA THR A 733 25.10 -12.60 18.71
C THR A 733 24.69 -13.86 17.94
N MET A 734 24.98 -13.94 16.63
CA MET A 734 24.62 -15.13 15.82
C MET A 734 25.61 -16.29 16.00
N LYS A 735 26.92 -16.02 16.13
CA LYS A 735 27.93 -17.08 16.34
C LYS A 735 27.65 -17.93 17.59
N ILE A 736 27.05 -17.33 18.62
CA ILE A 736 26.64 -18.00 19.86
C ILE A 736 25.38 -18.86 19.65
N ALA A 737 24.47 -18.42 18.76
CA ALA A 737 23.26 -19.17 18.42
C ALA A 737 23.54 -20.38 17.51
N GLU A 738 24.51 -20.27 16.58
CA GLU A 738 24.97 -21.37 15.72
C GLU A 738 25.68 -22.49 16.50
N LEU A 739 26.30 -22.18 17.64
CA LEU A 739 26.88 -23.20 18.55
C LEU A 739 25.81 -23.99 19.33
N GLY A 740 24.55 -23.55 19.33
CA GLY A 740 23.43 -24.19 20.05
C GLY A 740 22.34 -24.79 19.16
N ASN A 741 22.30 -24.46 17.87
CA ASN A 741 21.39 -25.06 16.88
C ASN A 741 22.20 -25.42 15.65
N GLU A 742 22.26 -26.72 15.31
CA GLU A 742 22.60 -27.15 13.96
C GLU A 742 21.76 -26.31 12.98
N GLY A 743 22.44 -25.55 12.11
CA GLY A 743 21.83 -24.66 11.14
C GLY A 743 20.85 -25.43 10.26
N GLY A 744 19.57 -25.37 10.63
CA GLY A 744 18.52 -26.01 9.87
C GLY A 744 18.35 -25.27 8.56
N HIS A 745 18.79 -25.87 7.45
CA HIS A 745 18.52 -25.37 6.11
C HIS A 745 17.03 -25.03 5.97
N MET A 746 16.73 -23.79 5.60
CA MET A 746 15.37 -23.35 5.33
C MET A 746 14.98 -23.80 3.93
N LYS A 747 13.80 -24.41 3.82
CA LYS A 747 13.20 -24.87 2.57
C LYS A 747 12.04 -23.94 2.22
N VAL A 748 11.90 -23.66 0.94
CA VAL A 748 10.79 -22.88 0.38
C VAL A 748 9.89 -23.82 -0.41
N ILE A 749 8.66 -23.97 0.05
CA ILE A 749 7.62 -24.79 -0.60
C ILE A 749 6.71 -23.83 -1.36
N ARG A 750 6.63 -23.98 -2.68
CA ARG A 750 5.66 -23.25 -3.51
C ARG A 750 4.52 -24.17 -3.87
N ALA A 751 3.29 -23.72 -3.63
CA ALA A 751 2.10 -24.50 -3.85
C ALA A 751 0.95 -23.63 -4.37
N ARG A 752 -0.04 -24.26 -4.98
CA ARG A 752 -1.34 -23.67 -5.27
C ARG A 752 -2.37 -24.32 -4.37
N VAL A 753 -3.13 -23.52 -3.63
CA VAL A 753 -4.07 -24.03 -2.64
C VAL A 753 -5.42 -23.32 -2.74
N PRO A 754 -6.55 -24.04 -2.64
CA PRO A 754 -7.86 -23.42 -2.52
C PRO A 754 -7.96 -22.51 -1.29
N LEU A 755 -8.50 -21.30 -1.44
CA LEU A 755 -8.63 -20.36 -0.33
C LEU A 755 -9.54 -20.89 0.77
N LYS A 756 -10.60 -21.63 0.41
CA LYS A 756 -11.53 -22.28 1.35
C LYS A 756 -10.80 -23.19 2.33
N SER A 757 -9.80 -23.91 1.82
CA SER A 757 -9.01 -24.81 2.62
C SER A 757 -8.01 -24.08 3.52
N MET A 758 -7.68 -22.81 3.27
CA MET A 758 -6.69 -22.07 4.04
C MET A 758 -7.27 -21.18 5.15
N VAL A 759 -8.59 -21.22 5.35
CA VAL A 759 -9.25 -20.49 6.45
C VAL A 759 -8.69 -20.95 7.80
N ALA A 760 -8.32 -19.99 8.64
CA ALA A 760 -7.66 -20.21 9.94
C ALA A 760 -6.33 -21.01 9.91
N TYR A 761 -5.64 -21.09 8.76
CA TYR A 761 -4.38 -21.85 8.66
C TYR A 761 -3.26 -21.30 9.56
N THR A 762 -3.21 -19.99 9.80
CA THR A 762 -2.14 -19.32 10.57
C THR A 762 -1.87 -19.95 11.93
N ASN A 763 -2.91 -20.25 12.70
CA ASN A 763 -2.77 -20.85 14.04
C ASN A 763 -2.24 -22.29 13.95
N LYS A 764 -2.73 -23.05 12.98
CA LYS A 764 -2.30 -24.43 12.76
C LYS A 764 -0.85 -24.48 12.28
N PHE A 765 -0.48 -23.61 11.34
CA PHE A 765 0.87 -23.50 10.82
C PHE A 765 1.89 -23.06 11.88
N ARG A 766 1.54 -22.10 12.74
CA ARG A 766 2.37 -21.72 13.90
C ARG A 766 2.58 -22.90 14.85
N SER A 767 1.55 -23.72 15.09
CA SER A 767 1.67 -24.93 15.90
C SER A 767 2.58 -25.99 15.24
N LEU A 768 2.50 -26.15 13.92
CA LEU A 768 3.30 -27.13 13.16
C LEU A 768 4.79 -26.76 13.13
N THR A 769 5.09 -25.46 13.07
CA THR A 769 6.47 -24.95 12.91
C THR A 769 7.07 -24.41 14.21
N GLN A 770 6.34 -24.55 15.33
CA GLN A 770 6.69 -23.93 16.62
C GLN A 770 6.96 -22.42 16.49
N GLY A 771 6.26 -21.75 15.57
CA GLY A 771 6.41 -20.34 15.26
C GLY A 771 7.64 -19.96 14.41
N ARG A 772 8.43 -20.94 13.94
CA ARG A 772 9.65 -20.68 13.15
C ARG A 772 9.43 -20.60 11.64
N GLY A 773 8.31 -21.10 11.16
CA GLY A 773 7.95 -21.02 9.75
C GLY A 773 7.21 -19.72 9.45
N SER A 774 7.29 -19.27 8.20
CA SER A 774 6.41 -18.25 7.64
C SER A 774 5.75 -18.77 6.37
N PHE A 775 4.57 -18.25 6.03
CA PHE A 775 3.95 -18.53 4.75
C PHE A 775 3.32 -17.26 4.19
N HIS A 776 3.32 -17.16 2.88
CA HIS A 776 2.74 -16.07 2.12
C HIS A 776 1.69 -16.63 1.16
N MET A 777 0.58 -15.92 1.02
CA MET A 777 -0.46 -16.26 0.06
C MET A 777 -0.77 -15.04 -0.79
N ALA A 778 -0.77 -15.21 -2.10
CA ALA A 778 -1.25 -14.23 -3.06
C ALA A 778 -2.40 -14.82 -3.86
N TYR A 779 -3.42 -14.01 -4.16
CA TYR A 779 -4.48 -14.43 -5.08
C TYR A 779 -3.85 -14.74 -6.43
N TYR A 780 -3.98 -15.99 -6.89
CA TYR A 780 -3.47 -16.43 -8.19
C TYR A 780 -4.54 -16.24 -9.27
N GLY A 781 -5.78 -16.59 -8.93
CA GLY A 781 -6.91 -16.57 -9.85
C GLY A 781 -8.00 -17.50 -9.35
N MET A 782 -8.91 -17.87 -10.26
CA MET A 782 -9.93 -18.85 -9.99
C MET A 782 -9.53 -20.22 -10.57
N GLY A 783 -9.75 -21.29 -9.81
CA GLY A 783 -9.55 -22.68 -10.23
C GLY A 783 -10.85 -23.46 -10.16
N LYS A 784 -10.97 -24.55 -10.91
CA LYS A 784 -12.16 -25.41 -10.87
C LYS A 784 -12.23 -26.11 -9.52
N VAL A 785 -13.41 -26.10 -8.90
CA VAL A 785 -13.67 -26.89 -7.70
C VAL A 785 -13.52 -28.37 -8.07
N GLY A 786 -12.93 -29.16 -7.18
CA GLY A 786 -12.89 -30.62 -7.31
C GLY A 786 -14.29 -31.21 -7.42
N ASN A 787 -14.41 -32.45 -7.90
CA ASN A 787 -15.70 -33.14 -8.00
C ASN A 787 -16.28 -33.56 -6.63
N ASP A 788 -15.52 -33.40 -5.55
CA ASP A 788 -15.86 -33.72 -4.16
C ASP A 788 -16.45 -32.49 -3.44
#